data_AF-A0A8J7XUU0-F1
#
_entry.id   AF-A0A8J7XUU0-F1
#
_cell.length_a   1.000
_cell.length_b   1.000
_cell.length_c   1.000
_cell.angle_alpha   90.00
_cell.angle_beta   90.00
_cell.angle_gamma   90.00
#
_symmetry.space_group_name_H-M   'P 1'
#
loop_
_entity.id
_entity.type
_entity.pdbx_description
1 polymer ?
#
loop_
_entity_poly.entity_id
_entity_poly.type
_entity_poly.pdbx_seq_one_letter_code
_entity_poly.pdbx_strand_id
1 'polypeptide(L)'
;MKIFDEKLTKIDYITLGFIILQTFILILNWNYLPTAELDTPYHLLMGKMFADYDTVMLWDYYEYAPIGRPHLYPPLEHILLWFIHDITGADWWNIGRFISLIQYPLPLFTVWFFCKKVFSPVTALASVVFLSVSYQFWFWQVSVAPTALIISLFPLFLYSFYRKKVFTSIILLSSFLYLHLGLPYVVILSVFIFSLFSLYQTRAYLKQFAVVTGCSALIFLPWIIHILMYRDWLRSSPHGFFDPLSLISFNILTVAFFVVGFFTCLKRVKIDLKYLLVLSTFVGFLSIAIYGFRYETHSPIINCVVAGIGFEVVYTKIVTKTTPASRKKVVAGLLLLLIPLGAFSVALASGMPSQGRPQKPPPGQQLPQLPQQPGQGQNQPIQLPPSQDQPQQPGQRQPQPPKQPIATPSRIRIQPSPLLEMLTSLKTGKRPPRMWQISNPEIDELIQWIITNTSEDEILHLNNGMLADYLALFTGRRTDSGMYREVTSSELFGAIQKGEKSGIFIMEKERFSGQGLPPGMAMLGEFGNLLLLQGAKPERIPHETPFHLKDLFVLLERPDPQIITRWITVITDVRPRTVYIGVRQKDIKNPELQRLIDELTPICEVRLGVIVEDQTIQNIVLPSGITSIRLMMPQDKISFTFIESVRNSLDSKITLEIAVLGSPISENRKTVETLLQVLPLVDRIVRHVPPNVEFIRITQKEHQLLGEKFVLQIDTYRGQFEVAPEELYMLLQAAHQITDKIIIEFRYPPATPELLDLLKKVYAV
;
A
#
# COMPACT_ATOMS: atom_id res chain seq x y z
N MET A 1 -3.19 31.51 24.68
CA MET A 1 -3.07 30.30 25.51
C MET A 1 -1.72 30.37 26.24
N LYS A 2 -1.70 30.63 27.55
CA LYS A 2 -0.45 30.76 28.33
C LYS A 2 0.16 29.37 28.64
N ILE A 3 0.71 28.71 27.63
CA ILE A 3 1.22 27.32 27.73
C ILE A 3 2.49 27.24 28.62
N PHE A 4 3.23 28.35 28.74
CA PHE A 4 4.55 28.40 29.36
C PHE A 4 4.66 29.30 30.62
N ASP A 5 3.56 29.60 31.32
CA ASP A 5 3.60 30.49 32.51
C ASP A 5 4.50 30.00 33.64
N GLU A 6 4.79 28.70 33.69
CA GLU A 6 5.71 28.13 34.66
C GLU A 6 7.15 28.20 34.15
N LYS A 7 8.00 28.91 34.90
CA LYS A 7 9.45 28.97 34.66
C LYS A 7 10.03 27.56 34.53
N LEU A 8 10.82 27.34 33.47
CA LEU A 8 11.53 26.08 33.26
C LEU A 8 12.60 25.89 34.33
N THR A 9 12.68 24.67 34.88
CA THR A 9 13.71 24.27 35.82
C THR A 9 14.96 23.80 35.09
N LYS A 10 16.09 23.66 35.80
CA LYS A 10 17.31 23.07 35.22
C LYS A 10 17.08 21.65 34.66
N ILE A 11 16.22 20.87 35.31
CA ILE A 11 15.87 19.52 34.87
C ILE A 11 15.09 19.58 33.55
N ASP A 12 14.16 20.54 33.40
CA ASP A 12 13.44 20.72 32.14
C ASP A 12 14.38 21.04 30.97
N TYR A 13 15.37 21.92 31.19
CA TYR A 13 16.37 22.22 30.16
C TYR A 13 17.21 20.98 29.77
N ILE A 14 17.55 20.12 30.74
CA ILE A 14 18.25 18.86 30.47
C ILE A 14 17.36 17.92 29.64
N THR A 15 16.08 17.77 30.00
CA THR A 15 15.15 16.91 29.26
C THR A 15 14.95 17.42 27.82
N LEU A 16 14.71 18.72 27.65
CA LEU A 16 14.55 19.33 26.33
C LEU A 16 15.85 19.23 25.50
N GLY A 17 17.01 19.46 26.11
CA GLY A 17 18.30 19.27 25.46
C GLY A 17 18.53 17.83 25.00
N PHE A 18 18.08 16.85 25.78
CA PHE A 18 18.13 15.43 25.39
C PHE A 18 17.20 15.12 24.21
N ILE A 19 15.98 15.66 24.18
CA ILE A 19 15.05 15.52 23.04
C ILE A 19 15.64 16.18 21.79
N ILE A 20 16.21 17.39 21.91
CA ILE A 20 16.86 18.10 20.80
C ILE A 20 18.05 17.29 20.29
N LEU A 21 18.87 16.71 21.16
CA LEU A 21 20.00 15.86 20.76
C LEU A 21 19.53 14.65 19.93
N GLN A 22 18.49 13.95 20.39
CA GLN A 22 17.96 12.81 19.63
C GLN A 22 17.36 13.24 18.30
N THR A 23 16.64 14.36 18.28
CA THR A 23 16.09 14.94 17.04
C THR A 23 17.21 15.29 16.06
N PHE A 24 18.28 15.91 16.54
CA PHE A 24 19.44 16.26 15.72
C PHE A 24 20.13 15.02 15.16
N ILE A 25 20.30 13.97 15.96
CA ILE A 25 20.84 12.68 15.49
C ILE A 25 19.93 12.03 14.45
N LEU A 26 18.61 12.15 14.61
CA LEU A 26 17.62 11.67 13.64
C LEU A 26 17.72 12.44 12.31
N ILE A 27 17.91 13.77 12.35
CA ILE A 27 18.17 14.61 11.17
C ILE A 27 19.46 14.17 10.47
N LEU A 28 20.54 13.94 11.22
CA LEU A 28 21.78 13.43 10.63
C LEU A 28 21.60 12.05 9.97
N ASN A 29 20.64 11.26 10.46
CA ASN A 29 20.26 9.97 9.89
C ASN A 29 19.22 10.05 8.77
N TRP A 30 18.94 11.23 8.19
CA TRP A 30 17.93 11.43 7.16
C TRP A 30 17.91 10.33 6.08
N ASN A 31 19.09 9.99 5.53
CA ASN A 31 19.22 9.00 4.46
C ASN A 31 18.97 7.54 4.91
N TYR A 32 18.99 7.30 6.22
CA TYR A 32 18.84 5.99 6.86
C TYR A 32 17.49 5.80 7.55
N LEU A 33 16.62 6.81 7.54
CA LEU A 33 15.25 6.69 8.07
C LEU A 33 14.45 5.66 7.26
N PRO A 34 13.63 4.83 7.93
CA PRO A 34 12.84 3.81 7.25
C PRO A 34 11.62 4.45 6.56
N THR A 35 11.55 4.29 5.24
CA THR A 35 10.44 4.79 4.40
C THR A 35 9.78 3.69 3.57
N ALA A 36 10.24 2.46 3.71
CA ALA A 36 9.86 1.32 2.87
C ALA A 36 9.41 0.12 3.71
N GLU A 37 8.89 0.37 4.92
CA GLU A 37 8.71 -0.69 5.92
C GLU A 37 7.32 -0.66 6.55
N LEU A 38 6.81 -1.86 6.88
CA LEU A 38 5.53 -2.09 7.55
C LEU A 38 4.36 -1.39 6.82
N ASP A 39 3.62 -0.56 7.55
CA ASP A 39 2.43 0.13 7.07
C ASP A 39 2.80 1.38 6.22
N THR A 40 4.09 1.75 6.14
CA THR A 40 4.53 3.00 5.48
C THR A 40 4.17 3.04 4.00
N PRO A 41 4.48 2.02 3.17
CA PRO A 41 4.15 2.07 1.74
C PRO A 41 2.65 2.24 1.50
N TYR A 42 1.82 1.52 2.26
CA TYR A 42 0.37 1.64 2.21
C TYR A 42 -0.09 3.08 2.49
N HIS A 43 0.35 3.67 3.60
CA HIS A 43 -0.11 5.02 3.99
C HIS A 43 0.36 6.11 3.02
N LEU A 44 1.59 6.00 2.51
CA LEU A 44 2.10 6.88 1.46
C LEU A 44 1.33 6.70 0.14
N LEU A 45 1.01 5.46 -0.24
CA LEU A 45 0.21 5.16 -1.44
C LEU A 45 -1.20 5.73 -1.34
N MET A 46 -1.87 5.61 -0.19
CA MET A 46 -3.18 6.21 0.01
C MET A 46 -3.11 7.75 0.00
N GLY A 47 -2.05 8.34 0.58
CA GLY A 47 -1.78 9.78 0.46
C GLY A 47 -1.57 10.22 -0.99
N LYS A 48 -0.82 9.42 -1.78
CA LYS A 48 -0.63 9.62 -3.22
C LYS A 48 -1.94 9.54 -3.97
N MET A 49 -2.77 8.53 -3.69
CA MET A 49 -4.08 8.40 -4.30
C MET A 49 -4.97 9.62 -4.04
N PHE A 50 -4.94 10.19 -2.83
CA PHE A 50 -5.73 11.39 -2.57
C PHE A 50 -5.21 12.60 -3.37
N ALA A 51 -3.89 12.69 -3.56
CA ALA A 51 -3.25 13.71 -4.39
C ALA A 51 -3.57 13.53 -5.88
N ASP A 52 -3.45 12.32 -6.43
CA ASP A 52 -3.70 12.06 -7.84
C ASP A 52 -5.14 12.37 -8.26
N TYR A 53 -6.09 12.28 -7.32
CA TYR A 53 -7.53 12.49 -7.57
C TYR A 53 -8.07 13.80 -6.95
N ASP A 54 -7.22 14.62 -6.34
CA ASP A 54 -7.57 15.89 -5.67
C ASP A 54 -8.74 15.78 -4.67
N THR A 55 -8.91 14.62 -4.01
CA THR A 55 -10.03 14.39 -3.10
C THR A 55 -9.80 13.23 -2.15
N VAL A 56 -10.59 13.18 -1.07
CA VAL A 56 -10.62 12.03 -0.16
C VAL A 56 -11.31 10.87 -0.86
N MET A 57 -10.52 9.89 -1.28
CA MET A 57 -11.01 8.73 -1.99
C MET A 57 -11.65 7.72 -1.02
N LEU A 58 -12.91 7.38 -1.30
CA LEU A 58 -13.66 6.35 -0.56
C LEU A 58 -13.47 4.95 -1.14
N TRP A 59 -12.81 4.86 -2.29
CA TRP A 59 -12.47 3.64 -3.01
C TRP A 59 -10.99 3.67 -3.35
N ASP A 60 -10.33 2.55 -3.10
CA ASP A 60 -8.93 2.31 -3.38
C ASP A 60 -8.79 1.70 -4.76
N TYR A 61 -8.13 2.43 -5.65
CA TYR A 61 -7.94 2.06 -7.06
C TYR A 61 -6.55 1.49 -7.34
N TYR A 62 -5.64 1.55 -6.35
CA TYR A 62 -4.27 1.07 -6.51
C TYR A 62 -4.14 -0.40 -6.12
N GLU A 63 -4.76 -0.81 -5.01
CA GLU A 63 -4.78 -2.22 -4.60
C GLU A 63 -6.04 -2.92 -5.12
N TYR A 64 -6.00 -4.25 -5.26
CA TYR A 64 -7.13 -5.09 -5.72
C TYR A 64 -7.63 -4.73 -7.12
N ALA A 65 -6.74 -4.22 -7.96
CA ALA A 65 -7.00 -4.03 -9.37
C ALA A 65 -7.45 -5.34 -10.02
N PRO A 66 -8.25 -5.26 -11.11
CA PRO A 66 -8.72 -4.06 -11.81
C PRO A 66 -9.87 -3.27 -11.15
N ILE A 67 -10.61 -3.86 -10.20
CA ILE A 67 -11.84 -3.27 -9.63
C ILE A 67 -11.53 -2.37 -8.43
N GLY A 68 -10.51 -2.70 -7.65
CA GLY A 68 -10.22 -2.02 -6.41
C GLY A 68 -11.04 -2.53 -5.23
N ARG A 69 -11.08 -1.74 -4.16
CA ARG A 69 -11.85 -2.04 -2.94
C ARG A 69 -12.34 -0.78 -2.23
N PRO A 70 -13.33 -0.88 -1.32
CA PRO A 70 -13.65 0.24 -0.45
C PRO A 70 -12.45 0.63 0.43
N HIS A 71 -12.13 1.92 0.47
CA HIS A 71 -11.11 2.46 1.37
C HIS A 71 -11.71 2.64 2.77
N LEU A 72 -11.45 1.69 3.68
CA LEU A 72 -12.04 1.68 5.02
C LEU A 72 -11.16 2.30 6.11
N TYR A 73 -9.89 2.56 5.78
CA TYR A 73 -8.94 3.11 6.73
C TYR A 73 -9.23 4.59 7.00
N PRO A 74 -9.30 5.06 8.26
CA PRO A 74 -9.61 6.46 8.54
C PRO A 74 -8.65 7.47 7.87
N PRO A 75 -9.15 8.54 7.24
CA PRO A 75 -8.41 9.27 6.21
C PRO A 75 -7.45 10.35 6.72
N LEU A 76 -7.40 10.68 8.03
CA LEU A 76 -6.70 11.89 8.48
C LEU A 76 -5.20 11.86 8.23
N GLU A 77 -4.52 10.71 8.42
CA GLU A 77 -3.09 10.65 8.08
C GLU A 77 -2.87 10.83 6.57
N HIS A 78 -3.69 10.18 5.73
CA HIS A 78 -3.59 10.28 4.27
C HIS A 78 -3.81 11.71 3.78
N ILE A 79 -4.77 12.45 4.37
CA ILE A 79 -4.99 13.88 4.09
C ILE A 79 -3.76 14.71 4.47
N LEU A 80 -3.12 14.43 5.60
CA LEU A 80 -1.90 15.13 6.00
C LEU A 80 -0.75 14.86 5.01
N LEU A 81 -0.58 13.61 4.57
CA LEU A 81 0.43 13.22 3.58
C LEU A 81 0.18 13.92 2.23
N TRP A 82 -1.06 13.89 1.75
CA TRP A 82 -1.50 14.61 0.55
C TRP A 82 -1.19 16.11 0.65
N PHE A 83 -1.61 16.79 1.72
CA PHE A 83 -1.36 18.22 1.86
C PHE A 83 0.12 18.57 1.97
N ILE A 84 0.95 17.72 2.60
CA ILE A 84 2.39 17.93 2.61
C ILE A 84 2.95 17.84 1.19
N HIS A 85 2.52 16.85 0.40
CA HIS A 85 2.90 16.71 -1.00
C HIS A 85 2.57 17.96 -1.81
N ASP A 86 1.30 18.38 -1.81
CA ASP A 86 0.82 19.51 -2.61
C ASP A 86 1.45 20.84 -2.22
N ILE A 87 1.65 21.08 -0.91
CA ILE A 87 2.22 22.35 -0.42
C ILE A 87 3.71 22.43 -0.72
N THR A 88 4.44 21.32 -0.64
CA THR A 88 5.91 21.34 -0.70
C THR A 88 6.49 20.87 -2.03
N GLY A 89 5.71 20.14 -2.83
CA GLY A 89 6.20 19.43 -4.02
C GLY A 89 7.16 18.29 -3.71
N ALA A 90 7.28 17.86 -2.44
CA ALA A 90 8.20 16.80 -2.04
C ALA A 90 7.72 15.43 -2.56
N ASP A 91 8.65 14.61 -3.01
CA ASP A 91 8.37 13.22 -3.35
C ASP A 91 7.98 12.39 -2.11
N TRP A 92 7.24 11.29 -2.34
CA TRP A 92 6.70 10.43 -1.28
C TRP A 92 7.77 9.84 -0.36
N TRP A 93 8.99 9.65 -0.87
CA TRP A 93 10.10 9.16 -0.07
C TRP A 93 10.54 10.20 0.96
N ASN A 94 10.74 11.45 0.53
CA ASN A 94 11.09 12.54 1.44
C ASN A 94 9.94 12.92 2.38
N ILE A 95 8.67 12.77 1.97
CA ILE A 95 7.52 12.91 2.87
C ILE A 95 7.58 11.86 3.97
N GLY A 96 7.80 10.58 3.64
CA GLY A 96 7.95 9.52 4.62
C GLY A 96 9.03 9.84 5.66
N ARG A 97 10.22 10.25 5.22
CA ARG A 97 11.32 10.67 6.11
C ARG A 97 10.95 11.84 7.01
N PHE A 98 10.26 12.83 6.45
CA PHE A 98 9.82 14.01 7.18
C PHE A 98 8.82 13.65 8.28
N ILE A 99 7.89 12.75 7.99
CA ILE A 99 6.95 12.23 8.98
C ILE A 99 7.69 11.48 10.09
N SER A 100 8.62 10.57 9.76
CA SER A 100 9.45 9.87 10.76
C SER A 100 10.23 10.85 11.65
N LEU A 101 10.76 11.92 11.06
CA LEU A 101 11.48 12.97 11.76
C LEU A 101 10.60 13.72 12.78
N ILE A 102 9.30 13.84 12.53
CA ILE A 102 8.34 14.48 13.44
C ILE A 102 7.78 13.48 14.45
N GLN A 103 7.41 12.29 13.99
CA GLN A 103 6.69 11.29 14.77
C GLN A 103 7.51 10.76 15.94
N TYR A 104 8.84 10.63 15.84
CA TYR A 104 9.64 10.16 16.98
C TYR A 104 9.90 11.21 18.08
N PRO A 105 10.29 12.46 17.78
CA PRO A 105 10.50 13.48 18.82
C PRO A 105 9.20 13.95 19.49
N LEU A 106 8.08 13.98 18.76
CA LEU A 106 6.79 14.43 19.26
C LEU A 106 6.33 13.72 20.56
N PRO A 107 6.31 12.38 20.67
CA PRO A 107 5.92 11.68 21.89
C PRO A 107 6.88 11.96 23.05
N LEU A 108 8.18 12.11 22.79
CA LEU A 108 9.13 12.49 23.84
C LEU A 108 8.77 13.87 24.41
N PHE A 109 8.42 14.81 23.53
CA PHE A 109 8.00 16.15 23.92
C PHE A 109 6.64 16.14 24.66
N THR A 110 5.64 15.43 24.16
CA THR A 110 4.31 15.41 24.79
C THR A 110 4.30 14.65 26.11
N VAL A 111 5.13 13.61 26.28
CA VAL A 111 5.35 12.95 27.58
C VAL A 111 6.05 13.88 28.56
N TRP A 112 7.11 14.59 28.14
CA TRP A 112 7.73 15.62 28.99
C TRP A 112 6.70 16.64 29.45
N PHE A 113 5.92 17.18 28.51
CA PHE A 113 4.90 18.18 28.81
C PHE A 113 3.85 17.66 29.79
N PHE A 114 3.29 16.47 29.54
CA PHE A 114 2.31 15.83 30.42
C PHE A 114 2.87 15.61 31.83
N CYS A 115 4.04 14.97 31.93
CA CYS A 115 4.66 14.66 33.21
C CYS A 115 5.05 15.92 33.98
N LYS A 116 5.60 16.95 33.32
CA LYS A 116 5.92 18.24 33.96
C LYS A 116 4.66 18.88 34.54
N LYS A 117 3.56 18.88 33.78
CA LYS A 117 2.32 19.58 34.15
C LYS A 117 1.46 18.84 35.18
N VAL A 118 1.59 17.53 35.27
CA VAL A 118 0.76 16.70 36.16
C VAL A 118 1.56 16.21 37.39
N PHE A 119 2.85 15.91 37.20
CA PHE A 119 3.72 15.34 38.23
C PHE A 119 4.86 16.32 38.58
N SER A 120 6.10 16.01 38.20
CA SER A 120 7.28 16.83 38.48
C SER A 120 8.28 16.78 37.33
N PRO A 121 9.24 17.73 37.27
CA PRO A 121 10.33 17.68 36.30
C PRO A 121 11.18 16.40 36.37
N VAL A 122 11.31 15.79 37.55
CA VAL A 122 12.07 14.53 37.73
C VAL A 122 11.33 13.37 37.06
N THR A 123 10.01 13.28 37.28
CA THR A 123 9.16 12.30 36.59
C THR A 123 9.26 12.49 35.08
N ALA A 124 9.20 13.74 34.61
CA ALA A 124 9.25 14.07 33.19
C ALA A 124 10.56 13.61 32.53
N LEU A 125 11.71 13.93 33.14
CA LEU A 125 13.01 13.46 32.63
C LEU A 125 13.08 11.93 32.58
N ALA A 126 12.71 11.25 33.67
CA ALA A 126 12.80 9.80 33.75
C ALA A 126 11.89 9.12 32.73
N SER A 127 10.65 9.60 32.55
CA SER A 127 9.72 9.07 31.56
C SER A 127 10.22 9.24 30.13
N VAL A 128 10.78 10.40 29.78
CA VAL A 128 11.39 10.60 28.45
C VAL A 128 12.54 9.64 28.20
N VAL A 129 13.42 9.46 29.18
CA VAL A 129 14.53 8.50 29.05
C VAL A 129 14.00 7.09 28.87
N PHE A 130 13.10 6.60 29.74
CA PHE A 130 12.54 5.26 29.63
C PHE A 130 11.78 5.02 28.31
N LEU A 131 11.11 6.04 27.78
CA LEU A 131 10.47 5.94 26.48
C LEU A 131 11.50 5.81 25.36
N SER A 132 12.54 6.66 25.38
CA SER A 132 13.55 6.70 24.33
C SER A 132 14.42 5.44 24.21
N VAL A 133 14.47 4.61 25.25
CA VAL A 133 15.23 3.34 25.23
C VAL A 133 14.41 2.15 24.73
N SER A 134 13.11 2.33 24.51
CA SER A 134 12.25 1.28 23.94
C SER A 134 12.50 1.18 22.44
N TYR A 135 13.17 0.11 22.02
CA TYR A 135 13.47 -0.14 20.61
C TYR A 135 12.20 -0.30 19.77
N GLN A 136 11.24 -1.13 20.22
CA GLN A 136 9.99 -1.36 19.47
C GLN A 136 9.16 -0.08 19.32
N PHE A 137 9.13 0.74 20.37
CA PHE A 137 8.49 2.04 20.31
C PHE A 137 9.17 2.95 19.28
N TRP A 138 10.50 3.09 19.35
CA TRP A 138 11.24 3.91 18.40
C TRP A 138 11.04 3.44 16.98
N PHE A 139 11.20 2.13 16.72
CA PHE A 139 11.03 1.50 15.42
C PHE A 139 9.67 1.83 14.80
N TRP A 140 8.60 1.76 15.60
CA TRP A 140 7.26 2.13 15.14
C TRP A 140 7.06 3.63 14.93
N GLN A 141 7.70 4.46 15.75
CA GLN A 141 7.59 5.93 15.64
C GLN A 141 8.44 6.52 14.52
N VAL A 142 9.32 5.73 13.90
CA VAL A 142 10.05 6.13 12.69
C VAL A 142 9.41 5.57 11.42
N SER A 143 8.31 4.82 11.50
CA SER A 143 7.48 4.45 10.34
C SER A 143 6.37 5.49 10.10
N VAL A 144 5.81 5.56 8.89
CA VAL A 144 4.57 6.32 8.67
C VAL A 144 3.40 5.45 9.12
N ALA A 145 2.95 5.66 10.35
CA ALA A 145 1.83 4.90 10.92
C ALA A 145 0.86 5.80 11.70
N PRO A 146 -0.47 5.71 11.46
CA PRO A 146 -1.45 6.54 12.15
C PRO A 146 -1.52 6.28 13.66
N THR A 147 -1.26 5.05 14.08
CA THR A 147 -1.13 4.73 15.51
C THR A 147 0.04 5.45 16.17
N ALA A 148 1.15 5.69 15.45
CA ALA A 148 2.28 6.44 15.96
C ALA A 148 1.89 7.88 16.29
N LEU A 149 1.10 8.54 15.43
CA LEU A 149 0.52 9.87 15.69
C LEU A 149 -0.44 9.89 16.88
N ILE A 150 -1.34 8.91 16.99
CA ILE A 150 -2.24 8.82 18.15
C ILE A 150 -1.43 8.73 19.43
N ILE A 151 -0.45 7.82 19.49
CA ILE A 151 0.40 7.64 20.67
C ILE A 151 1.21 8.91 20.97
N SER A 152 1.66 9.63 19.94
CA SER A 152 2.38 10.89 20.07
C SER A 152 1.55 12.00 20.69
N LEU A 153 0.26 12.07 20.36
CA LEU A 153 -0.67 13.08 20.86
C LEU A 153 -1.42 12.64 22.13
N PHE A 154 -1.39 11.36 22.47
CA PHE A 154 -2.13 10.79 23.58
C PHE A 154 -1.83 11.45 24.94
N PRO A 155 -0.57 11.78 25.31
CA PRO A 155 -0.29 12.52 26.55
C PRO A 155 -0.95 13.93 26.59
N LEU A 156 -1.07 14.61 25.44
CA LEU A 156 -1.80 15.89 25.35
C LEU A 156 -3.30 15.70 25.53
N PHE A 157 -3.85 14.60 25.02
CA PHE A 157 -5.25 14.23 25.25
C PHE A 157 -5.51 13.96 26.73
N LEU A 158 -4.67 13.15 27.39
CA LEU A 158 -4.77 12.87 28.83
C LEU A 158 -4.69 14.15 29.66
N TYR A 159 -3.72 15.04 29.36
CA TYR A 159 -3.61 16.33 30.03
C TYR A 159 -4.88 17.17 29.87
N SER A 160 -5.37 17.29 28.63
CA SER A 160 -6.56 18.10 28.31
C SER A 160 -7.80 17.53 28.99
N PHE A 161 -7.95 16.21 28.98
CA PHE A 161 -9.07 15.53 29.64
C PHE A 161 -9.02 15.73 31.16
N TYR A 162 -7.86 15.49 31.79
CA TYR A 162 -7.65 15.71 33.22
C TYR A 162 -7.88 17.16 33.65
N ARG A 163 -7.46 18.13 32.83
CA ARG A 163 -7.70 19.56 33.09
C ARG A 163 -9.08 20.05 32.67
N LYS A 164 -10.00 19.14 32.30
CA LYS A 164 -11.37 19.44 31.88
C LYS A 164 -11.46 20.40 30.69
N LYS A 165 -10.46 20.38 29.80
CA LYS A 165 -10.46 21.14 28.54
C LYS A 165 -11.27 20.41 27.48
N VAL A 166 -12.60 20.42 27.65
CA VAL A 166 -13.56 19.63 26.87
C VAL A 166 -13.37 19.79 25.37
N PHE A 167 -13.27 21.03 24.87
CA PHE A 167 -13.10 21.30 23.43
C PHE A 167 -11.83 20.67 22.85
N THR A 168 -10.68 20.85 23.50
CA THR A 168 -9.42 20.24 23.08
C THR A 168 -9.47 18.72 23.14
N SER A 169 -10.15 18.15 24.14
CA SER A 169 -10.37 16.71 24.22
C SER A 169 -11.25 16.18 23.08
N ILE A 170 -12.28 16.92 22.66
CA ILE A 170 -13.12 16.56 21.51
C ILE A 170 -12.30 16.57 20.22
N ILE A 171 -11.52 17.62 19.97
CA ILE A 171 -10.66 17.70 18.77
C ILE A 171 -9.69 16.51 18.74
N LEU A 172 -8.95 16.29 19.82
CA LEU A 172 -7.94 15.22 19.86
C LEU A 172 -8.58 13.83 19.70
N LEU A 173 -9.69 13.55 20.39
CA LEU A 173 -10.35 12.24 20.26
C LEU A 173 -10.98 12.04 18.87
N SER A 174 -11.57 13.09 18.28
CA SER A 174 -12.07 13.05 16.90
C SER A 174 -10.94 12.78 15.91
N SER A 175 -9.80 13.46 16.07
CA SER A 175 -8.60 13.20 15.28
C SER A 175 -8.13 11.75 15.45
N PHE A 176 -8.17 11.18 16.66
CA PHE A 176 -7.78 9.78 16.86
C PHE A 176 -8.70 8.82 16.10
N LEU A 177 -10.02 9.04 16.17
CA LEU A 177 -11.00 8.25 15.41
C LEU A 177 -10.74 8.34 13.90
N TYR A 178 -10.41 9.53 13.40
CA TYR A 178 -10.05 9.76 12.01
C TYR A 178 -8.64 9.32 11.62
N LEU A 179 -7.77 8.96 12.58
CA LEU A 179 -6.44 8.42 12.31
C LEU A 179 -6.45 6.90 12.23
N HIS A 180 -7.20 6.18 13.07
CA HIS A 180 -7.06 4.72 13.13
C HIS A 180 -8.33 4.02 13.59
N LEU A 181 -8.61 2.83 13.07
CA LEU A 181 -9.85 2.10 13.37
C LEU A 181 -9.88 1.50 14.78
N GLY A 182 -8.78 0.90 15.27
CA GLY A 182 -8.72 0.20 16.57
C GLY A 182 -8.28 1.05 17.78
N LEU A 183 -7.06 1.62 17.74
CA LEU A 183 -6.41 2.27 18.90
C LEU A 183 -7.24 3.36 19.62
N PRO A 184 -8.10 4.18 18.96
CA PRO A 184 -8.94 5.14 19.67
C PRO A 184 -9.87 4.52 20.71
N TYR A 185 -10.30 3.27 20.51
CA TYR A 185 -11.14 2.58 21.50
C TYR A 185 -10.36 2.23 22.77
N VAL A 186 -9.04 2.01 22.68
CA VAL A 186 -8.15 1.85 23.84
C VAL A 186 -8.03 3.16 24.62
N VAL A 187 -7.97 4.28 23.89
CA VAL A 187 -7.99 5.63 24.46
C VAL A 187 -9.32 5.88 25.19
N ILE A 188 -10.45 5.58 24.54
CA ILE A 188 -11.80 5.70 25.13
C ILE A 188 -11.92 4.82 26.37
N LEU A 189 -11.47 3.57 26.31
CA LEU A 189 -11.48 2.65 27.45
C LEU A 189 -10.65 3.19 28.62
N SER A 190 -9.47 3.75 28.34
CA SER A 190 -8.59 4.35 29.36
C SER A 190 -9.29 5.47 30.13
N VAL A 191 -9.92 6.41 29.42
CA VAL A 191 -10.64 7.53 30.06
C VAL A 191 -12.00 7.13 30.62
N PHE A 192 -12.63 6.07 30.09
CA PHE A 192 -13.85 5.49 30.67
C PHE A 192 -13.55 4.90 32.04
N ILE A 193 -12.52 4.05 32.16
CA ILE A 193 -12.06 3.46 33.43
C ILE A 193 -11.72 4.57 34.42
N PHE A 194 -10.97 5.58 33.99
CA PHE A 194 -10.64 6.74 34.83
C PHE A 194 -11.89 7.48 35.30
N SER A 195 -12.83 7.75 34.40
CA SER A 195 -14.05 8.51 34.72
C SER A 195 -14.96 7.73 35.66
N LEU A 196 -15.11 6.42 35.43
CA LEU A 196 -15.88 5.50 36.27
C LEU A 196 -15.29 5.43 37.68
N PHE A 197 -14.00 5.16 37.79
CA PHE A 197 -13.37 5.11 39.11
C PHE A 197 -13.30 6.49 39.75
N SER A 198 -13.19 7.59 39.02
CA SER A 198 -13.20 8.93 39.63
C SER A 198 -14.48 9.25 40.39
N LEU A 199 -15.58 8.49 40.20
CA LEU A 199 -16.85 8.68 40.89
C LEU A 199 -16.74 8.64 42.42
N TYR A 200 -15.75 7.94 42.99
CA TYR A 200 -15.55 7.96 44.45
C TYR A 200 -15.12 9.34 44.97
N GLN A 201 -14.66 10.24 44.09
CA GLN A 201 -14.28 11.62 44.42
C GLN A 201 -15.11 12.68 43.68
N THR A 202 -15.50 12.47 42.42
CA THR A 202 -16.23 13.46 41.62
C THR A 202 -17.01 12.85 40.46
N ARG A 203 -18.18 13.41 40.17
CA ARG A 203 -19.00 13.04 38.98
C ARG A 203 -18.60 13.79 37.71
N ALA A 204 -17.72 14.80 37.82
CA ALA A 204 -17.41 15.70 36.71
C ALA A 204 -16.78 15.00 35.51
N TYR A 205 -15.90 14.01 35.75
CA TYR A 205 -15.23 13.29 34.66
C TYR A 205 -16.16 12.35 33.90
N LEU A 206 -17.17 11.76 34.55
CA LEU A 206 -18.16 10.94 33.84
C LEU A 206 -19.01 11.78 32.88
N LYS A 207 -19.45 12.98 33.31
CA LYS A 207 -20.13 13.94 32.41
C LYS A 207 -19.22 14.35 31.26
N GLN A 208 -17.96 14.65 31.55
CA GLN A 208 -16.98 15.02 30.52
C GLN A 208 -16.73 13.87 29.54
N PHE A 209 -16.61 12.62 30.01
CA PHE A 209 -16.47 11.45 29.17
C PHE A 209 -17.64 11.33 28.18
N ALA A 210 -18.88 11.44 28.68
CA ALA A 210 -20.06 11.38 27.83
C ALA A 210 -20.06 12.47 26.75
N VAL A 211 -19.72 13.72 27.11
CA VAL A 211 -19.66 14.84 26.17
C VAL A 211 -18.52 14.65 25.16
N VAL A 212 -17.31 14.34 25.61
CA VAL A 212 -16.13 14.21 24.74
C VAL A 212 -16.31 13.05 23.76
N THR A 213 -16.70 11.87 24.25
CA THR A 213 -16.91 10.69 23.40
C THR A 213 -18.11 10.88 22.48
N GLY A 214 -19.23 11.40 22.99
CA GLY A 214 -20.44 11.65 22.20
C GLY A 214 -20.23 12.64 21.06
N CYS A 215 -19.64 13.81 21.35
CA CYS A 215 -19.33 14.79 20.30
C CYS A 215 -18.29 14.27 19.30
N SER A 216 -17.28 13.52 19.74
CA SER A 216 -16.27 12.96 18.82
C SER A 216 -16.86 11.89 17.91
N ALA A 217 -17.77 11.04 18.42
CA ALA A 217 -18.49 10.06 17.62
C ALA A 217 -19.44 10.72 16.60
N LEU A 218 -20.09 11.83 16.97
CA LEU A 218 -20.90 12.62 16.04
C LEU A 218 -20.06 13.23 14.92
N ILE A 219 -18.88 13.76 15.23
CA ILE A 219 -17.95 14.30 14.22
C ILE A 219 -17.43 13.19 13.30
N PHE A 220 -17.16 11.99 13.84
CA PHE A 220 -16.70 10.82 13.09
C PHE A 220 -17.82 10.06 12.35
N LEU A 221 -19.09 10.47 12.53
CA LEU A 221 -20.26 9.76 12.01
C LEU A 221 -20.20 9.49 10.49
N PRO A 222 -19.75 10.41 9.61
CA PRO A 222 -19.65 10.14 8.18
C PRO A 222 -18.79 8.91 7.87
N TRP A 223 -17.68 8.74 8.60
CA TRP A 223 -16.79 7.59 8.39
C TRP A 223 -17.35 6.31 9.00
N ILE A 224 -18.10 6.41 10.12
CA ILE A 224 -18.85 5.27 10.67
C ILE A 224 -19.85 4.73 9.64
N ILE A 225 -20.60 5.62 8.98
CA ILE A 225 -21.56 5.23 7.94
C ILE A 225 -20.83 4.51 6.80
N HIS A 226 -19.72 5.06 6.32
CA HIS A 226 -18.89 4.43 5.28
C HIS A 226 -18.42 3.03 5.67
N ILE A 227 -17.87 2.87 6.88
CA ILE A 227 -17.45 1.56 7.39
C ILE A 227 -18.63 0.58 7.45
N LEU A 228 -19.80 1.02 7.93
CA LEU A 228 -20.98 0.15 8.05
C LEU A 228 -21.53 -0.27 6.69
N MET A 229 -21.46 0.59 5.67
CA MET A 229 -21.86 0.27 4.30
C MET A 229 -21.00 -0.84 3.69
N TYR A 230 -19.72 -0.92 4.07
CA TYR A 230 -18.76 -1.89 3.54
C TYR A 230 -18.24 -2.86 4.60
N ARG A 231 -19.00 -3.09 5.67
CA ARG A 231 -18.56 -3.92 6.82
C ARG A 231 -18.16 -5.34 6.43
N ASP A 232 -18.72 -5.88 5.36
CA ASP A 232 -18.45 -7.25 4.88
C ASP A 232 -16.99 -7.42 4.39
N TRP A 233 -16.30 -6.30 4.15
CA TRP A 233 -14.88 -6.24 3.85
C TRP A 233 -13.99 -6.26 5.09
N LEU A 234 -14.54 -6.07 6.29
CA LEU A 234 -13.81 -6.23 7.56
C LEU A 234 -13.81 -7.71 7.96
N ARG A 235 -12.77 -8.45 7.56
CA ARG A 235 -12.52 -9.80 8.05
C ARG A 235 -11.47 -9.77 9.16
N SER A 236 -11.83 -10.25 10.34
CA SER A 236 -10.85 -10.49 11.41
C SER A 236 -10.21 -11.85 11.23
N SER A 237 -8.91 -11.91 10.95
CA SER A 237 -8.15 -13.14 11.11
C SER A 237 -8.04 -13.47 12.61
N PRO A 238 -8.20 -14.73 13.04
CA PRO A 238 -7.99 -15.10 14.43
C PRO A 238 -6.52 -14.84 14.81
N HIS A 239 -6.28 -13.97 15.79
CA HIS A 239 -4.95 -13.69 16.30
C HIS A 239 -4.58 -14.69 17.40
N GLY A 240 -3.28 -14.99 17.53
CA GLY A 240 -2.76 -15.94 18.51
C GLY A 240 -3.09 -15.57 19.96
N PHE A 241 -3.03 -16.57 20.85
CA PHE A 241 -3.27 -16.38 22.28
C PHE A 241 -2.24 -15.43 22.92
N PHE A 242 -2.69 -14.70 23.95
CA PHE A 242 -1.89 -13.82 24.81
C PHE A 242 -0.53 -14.44 25.19
N ASP A 243 0.57 -13.74 24.90
CA ASP A 243 1.91 -14.08 25.41
C ASP A 243 2.22 -13.24 26.66
N PRO A 244 2.18 -13.82 27.88
CA PRO A 244 2.50 -13.09 29.11
C PRO A 244 3.92 -12.53 29.11
N LEU A 245 4.84 -13.13 28.34
CA LEU A 245 6.23 -12.67 28.26
C LEU A 245 6.38 -11.37 27.48
N SER A 246 5.40 -11.01 26.63
CA SER A 246 5.34 -9.69 25.96
C SER A 246 5.14 -8.52 26.94
N LEU A 247 4.74 -8.80 28.18
CA LEU A 247 4.73 -7.80 29.25
C LEU A 247 6.13 -7.53 29.83
N ILE A 248 7.12 -8.37 29.50
CA ILE A 248 8.46 -8.42 30.11
C ILE A 248 9.56 -8.01 29.12
N SER A 249 9.23 -7.72 27.87
CA SER A 249 10.15 -7.23 26.82
C SER A 249 10.65 -5.79 27.03
N PHE A 250 10.60 -5.31 28.27
CA PHE A 250 11.14 -4.03 28.69
C PHE A 250 12.57 -4.17 29.22
N ASN A 251 13.32 -3.07 29.16
CA ASN A 251 14.60 -2.96 29.84
C ASN A 251 14.43 -3.29 31.34
N ILE A 252 15.26 -4.17 31.89
CA ILE A 252 15.16 -4.68 33.26
C ILE A 252 15.05 -3.58 34.33
N LEU A 253 15.73 -2.45 34.12
CA LEU A 253 15.68 -1.31 35.03
C LEU A 253 14.35 -0.53 34.88
N THR A 254 13.80 -0.45 33.67
CA THR A 254 12.45 0.08 33.46
C THR A 254 11.43 -0.76 34.22
N VAL A 255 11.56 -2.10 34.21
CA VAL A 255 10.70 -3.00 34.99
C VAL A 255 10.83 -2.72 36.50
N ALA A 256 12.05 -2.59 37.02
CA ALA A 256 12.26 -2.33 38.44
C ALA A 256 11.58 -1.03 38.91
N PHE A 257 11.76 0.07 38.15
CA PHE A 257 11.10 1.33 38.48
C PHE A 257 9.60 1.31 38.18
N PHE A 258 9.16 0.58 37.16
CA PHE A 258 7.75 0.37 36.87
C PHE A 258 7.02 -0.26 38.05
N VAL A 259 7.57 -1.32 38.66
CA VAL A 259 6.99 -1.98 39.85
C VAL A 259 6.83 -1.00 41.00
N VAL A 260 7.88 -0.22 41.32
CA VAL A 260 7.83 0.80 42.38
C VAL A 260 6.78 1.88 42.06
N GLY A 261 6.72 2.32 40.81
CA GLY A 261 5.77 3.30 40.33
C GLY A 261 4.33 2.82 40.43
N PHE A 262 4.06 1.60 39.97
CA PHE A 262 2.75 0.96 40.01
C PHE A 262 2.20 0.89 41.44
N PHE A 263 3.00 0.37 42.40
CA PHE A 263 2.60 0.35 43.80
C PHE A 263 2.44 1.74 44.41
N THR A 264 3.25 2.72 43.98
CA THR A 264 3.09 4.11 44.41
C THR A 264 1.77 4.69 43.92
N CYS A 265 1.43 4.48 42.66
CA CYS A 265 0.17 4.93 42.08
C CYS A 265 -1.03 4.26 42.80
N LEU A 266 -0.99 2.96 43.07
CA LEU A 266 -2.01 2.25 43.85
C LEU A 266 -2.20 2.86 45.25
N LYS A 267 -1.11 3.18 45.95
CA LYS A 267 -1.18 3.79 47.29
C LYS A 267 -1.74 5.20 47.26
N ARG A 268 -1.42 5.97 46.22
CA ARG A 268 -1.82 7.38 46.10
C ARG A 268 -3.13 7.61 45.37
N VAL A 269 -3.71 6.57 44.77
CA VAL A 269 -4.95 6.66 43.99
C VAL A 269 -6.08 7.32 44.78
N LYS A 270 -6.22 6.98 46.07
CA LYS A 270 -7.28 7.51 46.94
C LYS A 270 -7.11 8.99 47.29
N ILE A 271 -5.90 9.52 47.11
CA ILE A 271 -5.51 10.87 47.55
C ILE A 271 -5.53 11.84 46.37
N ASP A 272 -5.02 11.43 45.20
CA ASP A 272 -4.88 12.31 44.04
C ASP A 272 -5.21 11.57 42.73
N LEU A 273 -6.21 12.10 42.01
CA LEU A 273 -6.75 11.54 40.77
C LEU A 273 -5.71 11.37 39.66
N LYS A 274 -4.60 12.10 39.68
CA LYS A 274 -3.58 11.92 38.63
C LYS A 274 -2.96 10.52 38.63
N TYR A 275 -2.85 9.90 39.81
CA TYR A 275 -2.36 8.53 39.91
C TYR A 275 -3.42 7.54 39.41
N LEU A 276 -4.71 7.83 39.63
CA LEU A 276 -5.82 7.07 39.06
C LEU A 276 -5.83 7.16 37.53
N LEU A 277 -5.59 8.34 36.96
CA LEU A 277 -5.52 8.56 35.51
C LEU A 277 -4.47 7.66 34.85
N VAL A 278 -3.25 7.64 35.39
CA VAL A 278 -2.16 6.82 34.87
C VAL A 278 -2.47 5.33 35.04
N LEU A 279 -3.01 4.91 36.18
CA LEU A 279 -3.38 3.50 36.40
C LEU A 279 -4.48 3.03 35.45
N SER A 280 -5.51 3.86 35.27
CA SER A 280 -6.64 3.56 34.38
C SER A 280 -6.19 3.44 32.92
N THR A 281 -5.23 4.27 32.53
CA THR A 281 -4.61 4.21 31.21
C THR A 281 -3.78 2.95 31.03
N PHE A 282 -2.96 2.59 32.02
CA PHE A 282 -2.23 1.33 32.01
C PHE A 282 -3.18 0.13 31.82
N VAL A 283 -4.27 0.08 32.60
CA VAL A 283 -5.29 -0.97 32.47
C VAL A 283 -5.97 -0.94 31.10
N GLY A 284 -6.28 0.24 30.56
CA GLY A 284 -6.83 0.37 29.22
C GLY A 284 -5.92 -0.26 28.15
N PHE A 285 -4.61 0.01 28.22
CA PHE A 285 -3.61 -0.57 27.32
C PHE A 285 -3.39 -2.09 27.53
N LEU A 286 -3.81 -2.69 28.64
CA LEU A 286 -3.78 -4.16 28.75
C LEU A 286 -4.73 -4.84 27.77
N SER A 287 -5.75 -4.14 27.25
CA SER A 287 -6.66 -4.69 26.23
C SER A 287 -5.95 -5.07 24.93
N ILE A 288 -4.84 -4.39 24.58
CA ILE A 288 -4.03 -4.72 23.40
C ILE A 288 -2.94 -5.75 23.69
N ALA A 289 -2.76 -6.19 24.94
CA ALA A 289 -1.79 -7.23 25.29
C ALA A 289 -2.10 -8.59 24.65
N ILE A 290 -3.37 -8.82 24.31
CA ILE A 290 -3.81 -10.00 23.54
C ILE A 290 -3.21 -10.00 22.12
N TYR A 291 -2.79 -8.82 21.61
CA TYR A 291 -2.18 -8.65 20.29
C TYR A 291 -0.64 -8.67 20.30
N GLY A 292 -0.01 -9.20 21.37
CA GLY A 292 1.43 -9.47 21.46
C GLY A 292 2.30 -8.25 21.14
N PHE A 293 3.00 -8.27 20.00
CA PHE A 293 3.88 -7.20 19.49
C PHE A 293 3.25 -5.80 19.54
N ARG A 294 1.92 -5.68 19.33
CA ARG A 294 1.22 -4.39 19.39
C ARG A 294 1.28 -3.76 20.78
N TYR A 295 1.28 -4.56 21.85
CA TYR A 295 1.43 -4.04 23.20
C TYR A 295 2.83 -3.49 23.46
N GLU A 296 3.88 -4.21 23.03
CA GLU A 296 5.27 -3.76 23.15
C GLU A 296 5.52 -2.44 22.42
N THR A 297 4.75 -2.22 21.35
CA THR A 297 4.86 -1.05 20.49
C THR A 297 4.11 0.17 21.05
N HIS A 298 2.87 -0.02 21.53
CA HIS A 298 1.99 1.09 21.90
C HIS A 298 1.97 1.41 23.40
N SER A 299 2.11 0.42 24.29
CA SER A 299 2.08 0.62 25.75
C SER A 299 3.28 1.38 26.36
N PRO A 300 4.48 1.47 25.74
CA PRO A 300 5.61 2.21 26.31
C PRO A 300 5.28 3.67 26.67
N ILE A 301 4.35 4.31 25.94
CA ILE A 301 3.94 5.70 26.18
C ILE A 301 3.40 5.92 27.60
N ILE A 302 2.72 4.93 28.20
CA ILE A 302 2.21 5.03 29.58
C ILE A 302 3.11 4.29 30.58
N ASN A 303 3.73 3.19 30.16
CA ASN A 303 4.62 2.42 31.04
C ASN A 303 5.83 3.26 31.47
N CYS A 304 6.35 4.12 30.58
CA CYS A 304 7.43 5.05 30.93
C CYS A 304 7.01 6.10 31.97
N VAL A 305 5.73 6.49 32.02
CA VAL A 305 5.18 7.40 33.04
C VAL A 305 5.15 6.72 34.39
N VAL A 306 4.62 5.48 34.45
CA VAL A 306 4.61 4.68 35.67
C VAL A 306 6.04 4.47 36.19
N ALA A 307 6.97 4.09 35.31
CA ALA A 307 8.38 3.93 35.66
C ALA A 307 9.01 5.26 36.15
N GLY A 308 8.70 6.39 35.50
CA GLY A 308 9.17 7.72 35.92
C GLY A 308 8.71 8.11 37.33
N ILE A 309 7.47 7.77 37.71
CA ILE A 309 6.96 7.96 39.08
C ILE A 309 7.76 7.09 40.07
N GLY A 310 8.04 5.84 39.71
CA GLY A 310 8.86 4.96 40.54
C GLY A 310 10.29 5.48 40.73
N PHE A 311 10.89 5.99 39.66
CA PHE A 311 12.21 6.62 39.71
C PHE A 311 12.21 7.83 40.63
N GLU A 312 11.22 8.72 40.53
CA GLU A 312 11.10 9.89 41.41
C GLU A 312 11.04 9.51 42.89
N VAL A 313 10.32 8.44 43.24
CA VAL A 313 10.24 7.94 44.63
C VAL A 313 11.60 7.49 45.14
N VAL A 314 12.33 6.73 44.34
CA VAL A 314 13.68 6.25 44.69
C VAL A 314 14.65 7.43 44.77
N TYR A 315 14.63 8.31 43.77
CA TYR A 315 15.42 9.54 43.70
C TYR A 315 15.22 10.40 44.94
N THR A 316 13.97 10.69 45.30
CA THR A 316 13.64 11.54 46.45
C THR A 316 14.15 10.91 47.74
N LYS A 317 13.93 9.60 47.95
CA LYS A 317 14.42 8.88 49.14
C LYS A 317 15.95 8.97 49.28
N ILE A 318 16.68 8.80 48.19
CA ILE A 318 18.13 8.89 48.18
C ILE A 318 18.56 10.32 48.52
N VAL A 319 18.04 11.33 47.80
CA VAL A 319 18.38 12.75 47.96
C VAL A 319 18.07 13.28 49.37
N THR A 320 16.97 12.83 49.98
CA THR A 320 16.62 13.20 51.36
C THR A 320 17.56 12.61 52.40
N LYS A 321 18.14 11.44 52.13
CA LYS A 321 19.08 10.75 53.04
C LYS A 321 20.53 11.19 52.84
N THR A 322 20.86 11.92 51.77
CA THR A 322 22.23 12.35 51.48
C THR A 322 22.55 13.69 52.12
N THR A 323 23.79 13.86 52.60
CA THR A 323 24.27 15.13 53.14
C THR A 323 24.30 16.22 52.06
N PRO A 324 24.13 17.51 52.41
CA PRO A 324 24.14 18.61 51.42
C PRO A 324 25.38 18.63 50.52
N ALA A 325 26.56 18.29 51.08
CA ALA A 325 27.83 18.24 50.37
C ALA A 325 27.90 17.11 49.31
N SER A 326 27.23 15.99 49.56
CA SER A 326 27.21 14.83 48.66
C SER A 326 26.01 14.81 47.71
N ARG A 327 24.95 15.57 48.01
CA ARG A 327 23.72 15.65 47.21
C ARG A 327 23.99 16.00 45.74
N LYS A 328 24.89 16.95 45.45
CA LYS A 328 25.26 17.28 44.05
C LYS A 328 25.88 16.09 43.31
N LYS A 329 26.77 15.35 43.98
CA LYS A 329 27.45 14.17 43.41
C LYS A 329 26.48 13.01 43.20
N VAL A 330 25.55 12.79 44.13
CA VAL A 330 24.54 11.73 44.03
C VAL A 330 23.48 12.04 42.97
N VAL A 331 23.03 13.30 42.85
CA VAL A 331 22.15 13.72 41.77
C VAL A 331 22.83 13.57 40.42
N ALA A 332 24.09 14.01 40.29
CA ALA A 332 24.87 13.79 39.07
C ALA A 332 25.06 12.30 38.75
N GLY A 333 25.33 11.47 39.76
CA GLY A 333 25.48 10.02 39.60
C GLY A 333 24.18 9.32 39.16
N LEU A 334 23.03 9.72 39.72
CA LEU A 334 21.72 9.18 39.32
C LEU A 334 21.30 9.63 37.91
N LEU A 335 21.66 10.85 37.52
CA LEU A 335 21.47 11.35 36.16
C LEU A 335 22.44 10.69 35.16
N LEU A 336 23.68 10.43 35.57
CA LEU A 336 24.65 9.67 34.80
C LEU A 336 24.22 8.20 34.64
N LEU A 337 23.56 7.60 35.62
CA LEU A 337 22.97 6.25 35.54
C LEU A 337 21.93 6.12 34.42
N LEU A 338 21.24 7.20 34.05
CA LEU A 338 20.30 7.24 32.93
C LEU A 338 21.02 7.14 31.56
N ILE A 339 22.33 7.40 31.49
CA ILE A 339 23.10 7.39 30.24
C ILE A 339 23.49 5.97 29.79
N PRO A 340 24.06 5.07 30.64
CA PRO A 340 24.26 3.65 30.30
C PRO A 340 22.94 2.91 30.01
N LEU A 341 21.88 3.27 30.74
CA LEU A 341 20.49 2.87 30.46
C LEU A 341 20.07 3.21 29.02
N GLY A 342 20.55 4.36 28.53
CA GLY A 342 20.40 4.85 27.17
C GLY A 342 21.27 4.17 26.12
N ALA A 343 22.24 3.34 26.49
CA ALA A 343 23.17 2.70 25.54
C ALA A 343 22.82 1.23 25.26
N PHE A 344 22.29 0.50 26.26
CA PHE A 344 21.97 -0.93 26.11
C PHE A 344 20.59 -1.25 26.68
N SER A 345 19.75 -1.87 25.84
CA SER A 345 18.49 -2.46 26.27
C SER A 345 18.68 -3.96 26.49
N VAL A 346 18.75 -4.39 27.74
CA VAL A 346 18.68 -5.82 28.08
C VAL A 346 17.20 -6.19 28.12
N ALA A 347 16.73 -6.88 27.08
CA ALA A 347 15.35 -7.32 26.95
C ALA A 347 15.25 -8.85 27.05
N LEU A 348 14.23 -9.34 27.74
CA LEU A 348 13.77 -10.72 27.65
C LEU A 348 12.82 -10.79 26.46
N ALA A 349 13.25 -11.38 25.35
CA ALA A 349 12.40 -11.51 24.17
C ALA A 349 11.97 -12.97 23.99
N SER A 350 10.68 -13.21 23.84
CA SER A 350 10.20 -14.38 23.10
C SER A 350 10.65 -14.19 21.64
N GLY A 351 11.22 -15.22 21.04
CA GLY A 351 11.65 -15.12 19.64
C GLY A 351 10.43 -14.78 18.79
N MET A 352 10.51 -13.72 17.98
CA MET A 352 9.54 -13.57 16.89
C MET A 352 9.53 -14.87 16.11
N PRO A 353 8.36 -15.38 15.69
CA PRO A 353 8.33 -16.44 14.68
C PRO A 353 9.21 -15.97 13.55
N SER A 354 10.29 -16.70 13.25
CA SER A 354 11.05 -16.44 12.04
C SER A 354 10.13 -16.78 10.88
N GLN A 355 9.37 -15.82 10.39
CA GLN A 355 8.86 -15.91 9.03
C GLN A 355 10.09 -15.87 8.13
N GLY A 356 10.45 -17.02 7.55
CA GLY A 356 11.55 -17.12 6.56
C GLY A 356 12.92 -17.61 7.06
N ARG A 357 13.01 -18.56 8.01
CA ARG A 357 14.22 -19.44 8.03
C ARG A 357 13.81 -20.88 7.80
N PRO A 358 14.30 -21.54 6.73
CA PRO A 358 14.06 -22.95 6.51
C PRO A 358 14.62 -23.74 7.69
N GLN A 359 13.77 -24.52 8.35
CA GLN A 359 14.27 -25.63 9.15
C GLN A 359 14.97 -26.59 8.20
N LYS A 360 16.25 -26.89 8.45
CA LYS A 360 16.91 -28.01 7.78
C LYS A 360 16.02 -29.25 7.94
N PRO A 361 15.76 -30.02 6.87
CA PRO A 361 15.07 -31.30 7.02
C PRO A 361 15.83 -32.15 8.03
N PRO A 362 15.14 -32.90 8.90
CA PRO A 362 15.80 -33.88 9.76
C PRO A 362 16.61 -34.84 8.87
N PRO A 363 17.85 -35.20 9.23
CA PRO A 363 18.59 -36.21 8.50
C PRO A 363 17.83 -37.55 8.67
N GLY A 364 17.30 -38.11 7.58
CA GLY A 364 16.80 -39.49 7.60
C GLY A 364 15.46 -39.81 6.94
N GLN A 365 14.75 -38.87 6.32
CA GLN A 365 13.55 -39.22 5.53
C GLN A 365 13.90 -39.43 4.06
N GLN A 366 14.10 -40.70 3.68
CA GLN A 366 14.13 -41.13 2.28
C GLN A 366 12.73 -40.94 1.67
N LEU A 367 12.70 -40.26 0.52
CA LEU A 367 11.50 -40.08 -0.31
C LEU A 367 10.97 -41.44 -0.79
N PRO A 368 9.64 -41.68 -0.80
CA PRO A 368 9.07 -42.85 -1.45
C PRO A 368 9.33 -42.80 -2.96
N GLN A 369 9.86 -43.89 -3.51
CA GLN A 369 9.98 -44.07 -4.96
C GLN A 369 8.59 -44.15 -5.59
N LEU A 370 8.38 -43.37 -6.66
CA LEU A 370 7.18 -43.41 -7.50
C LEU A 370 7.06 -44.77 -8.20
N PRO A 371 5.86 -45.38 -8.31
CA PRO A 371 5.66 -46.59 -9.10
C PRO A 371 5.76 -46.27 -10.59
N GLN A 372 6.54 -47.09 -11.31
CA GLN A 372 6.54 -47.14 -12.77
C GLN A 372 5.20 -47.70 -13.27
N GLN A 373 4.54 -47.01 -14.20
CA GLN A 373 3.40 -47.54 -14.95
C GLN A 373 3.87 -48.26 -16.22
N PRO A 374 3.32 -49.45 -16.55
CA PRO A 374 3.42 -50.02 -17.88
C PRO A 374 2.10 -49.88 -18.69
N GLY A 375 2.26 -49.52 -19.97
CA GLY A 375 1.64 -50.21 -21.11
C GLY A 375 0.11 -50.16 -21.35
N GLN A 376 -0.27 -49.35 -22.36
CA GLN A 376 -1.24 -49.60 -23.45
C GLN A 376 -2.65 -50.17 -23.18
N GLY A 377 -3.66 -49.43 -23.68
CA GLY A 377 -4.63 -50.00 -24.63
C GLY A 377 -6.13 -49.75 -24.39
N GLN A 378 -6.77 -49.17 -25.42
CA GLN A 378 -8.15 -49.33 -25.90
C GLN A 378 -9.18 -48.19 -25.71
N ASN A 379 -9.73 -47.84 -26.88
CA ASN A 379 -10.77 -46.87 -27.21
C ASN A 379 -12.13 -47.15 -26.54
N GLN A 380 -12.77 -46.13 -25.99
CA GLN A 380 -14.24 -45.99 -25.95
C GLN A 380 -14.66 -44.51 -26.05
N PRO A 381 -15.79 -44.19 -26.71
CA PRO A 381 -16.21 -42.82 -26.98
C PRO A 381 -16.87 -42.15 -25.76
N ILE A 382 -16.65 -40.84 -25.65
CA ILE A 382 -17.13 -39.98 -24.57
C ILE A 382 -18.66 -39.86 -24.62
N GLN A 383 -19.34 -40.39 -23.60
CA GLN A 383 -20.73 -40.02 -23.26
C GLN A 383 -20.70 -38.90 -22.22
N LEU A 384 -21.33 -37.76 -22.56
CA LEU A 384 -21.63 -36.68 -21.61
C LEU A 384 -22.65 -37.16 -20.57
N PRO A 385 -22.44 -36.93 -19.26
CA PRO A 385 -23.50 -37.14 -18.28
C PRO A 385 -24.41 -35.91 -18.17
N PRO A 386 -25.72 -36.12 -17.92
CA PRO A 386 -26.71 -35.06 -17.83
C PRO A 386 -26.70 -34.38 -16.45
N SER A 387 -27.12 -33.12 -16.45
CA SER A 387 -27.38 -32.27 -15.29
C SER A 387 -28.48 -32.86 -14.42
N GLN A 388 -28.18 -33.22 -13.16
CA GLN A 388 -29.19 -33.32 -12.09
C GLN A 388 -28.58 -33.01 -10.73
N ASP A 389 -29.28 -32.15 -10.00
CA ASP A 389 -29.21 -31.91 -8.57
C ASP A 389 -29.18 -33.22 -7.77
N GLN A 390 -28.20 -33.37 -6.87
CA GLN A 390 -28.30 -34.29 -5.75
C GLN A 390 -27.75 -33.68 -4.44
N PRO A 391 -28.32 -34.09 -3.28
CA PRO A 391 -28.11 -33.43 -1.99
C PRO A 391 -26.80 -33.84 -1.33
N GLN A 392 -26.24 -32.93 -0.53
CA GLN A 392 -25.01 -33.13 0.25
C GLN A 392 -25.11 -34.35 1.18
N GLN A 393 -24.17 -35.29 1.04
CA GLN A 393 -23.89 -36.32 2.04
C GLN A 393 -23.06 -35.75 3.21
N PRO A 394 -23.41 -36.05 4.47
CA PRO A 394 -22.61 -35.67 5.64
C PRO A 394 -21.53 -36.72 5.92
N GLY A 395 -20.25 -36.39 5.72
CA GLY A 395 -19.19 -37.31 6.11
C GLY A 395 -17.81 -37.14 5.47
N GLN A 396 -17.28 -35.92 5.34
CA GLN A 396 -15.84 -35.74 5.11
C GLN A 396 -15.25 -34.86 6.21
N ARG A 397 -14.46 -35.50 7.10
CA ARG A 397 -13.66 -34.79 8.10
C ARG A 397 -12.61 -33.97 7.35
N GLN A 398 -12.65 -32.66 7.55
CA GLN A 398 -11.57 -31.76 7.14
C GLN A 398 -10.24 -32.26 7.71
N PRO A 399 -9.13 -32.21 6.95
CA PRO A 399 -7.81 -32.51 7.49
C PRO A 399 -7.50 -31.54 8.63
N GLN A 400 -7.10 -32.08 9.79
CA GLN A 400 -6.67 -31.27 10.92
C GLN A 400 -5.53 -30.34 10.49
N PRO A 401 -5.52 -29.07 10.94
CA PRO A 401 -4.41 -28.17 10.69
C PRO A 401 -3.11 -28.80 11.23
N PRO A 402 -1.96 -28.61 10.55
CA PRO A 402 -0.69 -29.06 11.08
C PRO A 402 -0.48 -28.48 12.48
N LYS A 403 -0.14 -29.33 13.46
CA LYS A 403 0.19 -28.91 14.82
C LYS A 403 1.29 -27.85 14.74
N GLN A 404 0.99 -26.65 15.23
CA GLN A 404 1.96 -25.55 15.32
C GLN A 404 3.21 -26.03 16.08
N PRO A 405 4.42 -25.63 15.65
CA PRO A 405 5.65 -26.04 16.30
C PRO A 405 5.69 -25.51 17.75
N ILE A 406 6.16 -26.36 18.66
CA ILE A 406 6.35 -26.07 20.08
C ILE A 406 7.20 -24.80 20.23
N ALA A 407 6.72 -23.84 21.04
CA ALA A 407 7.36 -22.56 21.30
C ALA A 407 8.85 -22.74 21.67
N THR A 408 9.72 -22.03 20.96
CA THR A 408 11.17 -22.03 21.19
C THR A 408 11.47 -21.41 22.56
N PRO A 409 12.43 -21.93 23.36
CA PRO A 409 12.74 -21.37 24.67
C PRO A 409 13.20 -19.91 24.57
N SER A 410 12.64 -19.07 25.44
CA SER A 410 12.97 -17.65 25.59
C SER A 410 14.47 -17.45 25.81
N ARG A 411 15.11 -16.58 25.03
CA ARG A 411 16.53 -16.21 25.19
C ARG A 411 16.63 -14.76 25.66
N ILE A 412 17.44 -14.52 26.70
CA ILE A 412 17.86 -13.15 27.05
C ILE A 412 18.60 -12.56 25.85
N ARG A 413 18.13 -11.42 25.34
CA ARG A 413 18.74 -10.76 24.19
C ARG A 413 19.15 -9.35 24.58
N ILE A 414 20.43 -9.07 24.51
CA ILE A 414 20.94 -7.70 24.60
C ILE A 414 20.70 -7.05 23.24
N GLN A 415 19.93 -5.97 23.23
CA GLN A 415 19.68 -5.15 22.05
C GLN A 415 20.27 -3.75 22.29
N PRO A 416 20.89 -3.13 21.27
CA PRO A 416 21.30 -1.73 21.37
C PRO A 416 20.07 -0.83 21.53
N SER A 417 20.26 0.32 22.15
CA SER A 417 19.20 1.33 22.23
C SER A 417 18.97 2.02 20.88
N PRO A 418 17.82 2.69 20.68
CA PRO A 418 17.59 3.55 19.52
C PRO A 418 18.71 4.56 19.26
N LEU A 419 19.19 5.24 20.30
CA LEU A 419 20.28 6.21 20.19
C LEU A 419 21.58 5.56 19.69
N LEU A 420 21.92 4.37 20.21
CA LEU A 420 23.12 3.66 19.79
C LEU A 420 22.99 3.12 18.36
N GLU A 421 21.79 2.68 17.95
CA GLU A 421 21.51 2.25 16.57
C GLU A 421 21.65 3.40 15.58
N MET A 422 21.08 4.57 15.89
CA MET A 422 21.22 5.77 15.07
C MET A 422 22.69 6.22 14.96
N LEU A 423 23.46 6.18 16.05
CA LEU A 423 24.89 6.51 16.02
C LEU A 423 25.70 5.47 15.23
N THR A 424 25.37 4.20 15.36
CA THR A 424 26.00 3.11 14.60
C THR A 424 25.71 3.27 13.11
N SER A 425 24.51 3.71 12.75
CA SER A 425 24.11 3.95 11.37
C SER A 425 24.92 5.07 10.74
N LEU A 426 25.09 6.20 11.45
CA LEU A 426 25.99 7.29 11.03
C LEU A 426 27.43 6.84 10.85
N LYS A 427 27.93 5.99 11.76
CA LYS A 427 29.32 5.50 11.73
C LYS A 427 29.57 4.53 10.58
N THR A 428 28.62 3.62 10.34
CA THR A 428 28.79 2.53 9.38
C THR A 428 28.29 2.86 7.99
N GLY A 429 27.47 3.90 7.86
CA GLY A 429 26.71 4.21 6.66
C GLY A 429 25.67 3.14 6.31
N LYS A 430 25.35 2.24 7.25
CA LYS A 430 24.38 1.16 7.08
C LYS A 430 23.14 1.47 7.90
N ARG A 431 21.97 1.06 7.39
CA ARG A 431 20.73 1.15 8.15
C ARG A 431 20.73 0.17 9.34
N PRO A 432 20.01 0.48 10.43
CA PRO A 432 19.85 -0.41 11.57
C PRO A 432 19.41 -1.83 11.16
N PRO A 433 20.07 -2.90 11.63
CA PRO A 433 19.69 -4.27 11.31
C PRO A 433 18.36 -4.63 12.01
N ARG A 434 17.46 -5.33 11.28
CA ARG A 434 16.09 -5.79 11.66
C ARG A 434 14.92 -4.87 11.31
N MET A 435 15.20 -3.75 10.68
CA MET A 435 14.21 -3.00 9.95
C MET A 435 13.89 -3.78 8.65
N TRP A 436 12.61 -4.03 8.36
CA TRP A 436 12.22 -4.84 7.19
C TRP A 436 12.42 -3.99 5.94
N GLN A 437 13.52 -4.19 5.23
CA GLN A 437 13.94 -3.29 4.15
C GLN A 437 13.39 -3.78 2.81
N ILE A 438 12.31 -3.15 2.33
CA ILE A 438 11.94 -3.30 0.91
C ILE A 438 12.91 -2.48 0.04
N SER A 439 13.40 -1.34 0.51
CA SER A 439 14.33 -0.54 -0.30
C SER A 439 15.73 -1.16 -0.30
N ASN A 440 16.07 -1.78 -1.41
CA ASN A 440 17.37 -2.32 -1.78
C ASN A 440 17.62 -1.84 -3.21
N PRO A 441 18.86 -1.49 -3.61
CA PRO A 441 19.21 -1.20 -5.01
C PRO A 441 18.53 -2.11 -6.04
N GLU A 442 18.39 -3.40 -5.75
CA GLU A 442 17.72 -4.39 -6.61
C GLU A 442 16.22 -4.06 -6.84
N ILE A 443 15.53 -3.52 -5.84
CA ILE A 443 14.12 -3.08 -5.96
C ILE A 443 14.03 -1.75 -6.71
N ASP A 444 14.99 -0.85 -6.53
CA ASP A 444 15.03 0.40 -7.30
C ASP A 444 15.23 0.09 -8.79
N GLU A 445 16.09 -0.88 -9.11
CA GLU A 445 16.25 -1.41 -10.48
C GLU A 445 14.95 -2.03 -11.01
N LEU A 446 14.24 -2.81 -10.20
CA LEU A 446 12.93 -3.37 -10.55
C LEU A 446 11.89 -2.24 -10.82
N ILE A 447 11.84 -1.20 -9.99
CA ILE A 447 10.96 -0.05 -10.19
C ILE A 447 11.25 0.63 -11.53
N GLN A 448 12.52 0.91 -11.83
CA GLN A 448 12.91 1.52 -13.10
C GLN A 448 12.57 0.61 -14.29
N TRP A 449 12.76 -0.70 -14.14
CA TRP A 449 12.36 -1.67 -15.15
C TRP A 449 10.85 -1.59 -15.40
N ILE A 450 10.02 -1.60 -14.35
CA ILE A 450 8.55 -1.53 -14.49
C ILE A 450 8.14 -0.24 -15.18
N ILE A 451 8.65 0.91 -14.74
CA ILE A 451 8.32 2.22 -15.31
C ILE A 451 8.66 2.27 -16.82
N THR A 452 9.81 1.70 -17.18
CA THR A 452 10.31 1.73 -18.56
C THR A 452 9.63 0.71 -19.47
N ASN A 453 9.18 -0.43 -18.91
CA ASN A 453 8.76 -1.59 -19.70
C ASN A 453 7.28 -1.97 -19.56
N THR A 454 6.46 -1.20 -18.85
CA THR A 454 5.03 -1.49 -18.70
C THR A 454 4.18 -0.26 -19.01
N SER A 455 2.96 -0.48 -19.49
CA SER A 455 1.94 0.58 -19.59
C SER A 455 1.60 1.14 -18.20
N GLU A 456 1.14 2.38 -18.13
CA GLU A 456 0.66 3.00 -16.88
C GLU A 456 -0.56 2.26 -16.30
N ASP A 457 -1.38 1.67 -17.18
CA ASP A 457 -2.55 0.89 -16.79
C ASP A 457 -2.22 -0.59 -16.47
N GLU A 458 -0.95 -1.00 -16.51
CA GLU A 458 -0.55 -2.37 -16.20
C GLU A 458 -0.91 -2.77 -14.76
N ILE A 459 -1.40 -4.01 -14.61
CA ILE A 459 -1.65 -4.62 -13.32
C ILE A 459 -0.49 -5.54 -12.99
N LEU A 460 0.16 -5.29 -11.86
CA LEU A 460 1.22 -6.15 -11.35
C LEU A 460 0.63 -7.21 -10.43
N HIS A 461 1.08 -8.45 -10.63
CA HIS A 461 0.63 -9.61 -9.87
C HIS A 461 1.66 -10.01 -8.81
N LEU A 462 1.32 -9.84 -7.54
CA LEU A 462 2.21 -10.13 -6.42
C LEU A 462 1.49 -10.93 -5.34
N ASN A 463 2.25 -11.60 -4.48
CA ASN A 463 1.71 -12.32 -3.31
C ASN A 463 2.08 -11.65 -1.97
N ASN A 464 2.86 -10.57 -2.02
CA ASN A 464 3.33 -9.81 -0.86
C ASN A 464 2.69 -8.42 -0.90
N GLY A 465 1.76 -8.17 0.02
CA GLY A 465 0.98 -6.93 0.05
C GLY A 465 1.83 -5.67 0.27
N MET A 466 2.82 -5.72 1.18
CA MET A 466 3.69 -4.56 1.42
C MET A 466 4.56 -4.22 0.20
N LEU A 467 5.07 -5.25 -0.51
CA LEU A 467 5.79 -5.03 -1.75
C LEU A 467 4.88 -4.49 -2.85
N ALA A 468 3.63 -4.97 -2.92
CA ALA A 468 2.64 -4.46 -3.85
C ALA A 468 2.38 -2.96 -3.64
N ASP A 469 2.13 -2.54 -2.40
CA ASP A 469 1.94 -1.12 -2.05
C ASP A 469 3.17 -0.28 -2.41
N TYR A 470 4.37 -0.80 -2.14
CA TYR A 470 5.62 -0.13 -2.46
C TYR A 470 5.81 0.06 -3.97
N LEU A 471 5.56 -0.99 -4.77
CA LEU A 471 5.65 -0.89 -6.22
C LEU A 471 4.57 0.03 -6.79
N ALA A 472 3.34 -0.03 -6.29
CA ALA A 472 2.27 0.87 -6.71
C ALA A 472 2.63 2.34 -6.41
N LEU A 473 3.20 2.62 -5.24
CA LEU A 473 3.61 3.96 -4.83
C LEU A 473 4.65 4.58 -5.77
N PHE A 474 5.67 3.80 -6.15
CA PHE A 474 6.81 4.33 -6.91
C PHE A 474 6.72 4.14 -8.42
N THR A 475 5.91 3.19 -8.89
CA THR A 475 5.70 2.96 -10.33
C THR A 475 4.39 3.58 -10.82
N GLY A 476 3.42 3.84 -9.95
CA GLY A 476 2.08 4.25 -10.32
C GLY A 476 1.23 3.15 -10.97
N ARG A 477 1.77 1.93 -11.11
CA ARG A 477 1.04 0.76 -11.64
C ARG A 477 0.13 0.21 -10.55
N ARG A 478 -0.99 -0.39 -10.96
CA ARG A 478 -1.93 -0.98 -10.02
C ARG A 478 -1.50 -2.39 -9.65
N THR A 479 -1.96 -2.89 -8.51
CA THR A 479 -1.65 -4.23 -8.03
C THR A 479 -2.93 -5.00 -7.74
N ASP A 480 -2.91 -6.30 -8.02
CA ASP A 480 -4.04 -7.18 -7.68
C ASP A 480 -4.00 -7.67 -6.22
N SER A 481 -2.94 -7.31 -5.51
CA SER A 481 -2.66 -7.61 -4.11
C SER A 481 -2.43 -6.33 -3.31
N GLY A 482 -2.54 -6.48 -2.00
CA GLY A 482 -2.49 -5.38 -1.05
C GLY A 482 -2.26 -5.85 0.39
N MET A 483 -1.92 -4.93 1.30
CA MET A 483 -1.53 -5.27 2.68
C MET A 483 -2.66 -5.93 3.50
N TYR A 484 -3.92 -5.82 3.08
CA TYR A 484 -5.08 -6.22 3.90
C TYR A 484 -5.95 -7.37 3.37
N ARG A 485 -5.47 -8.12 2.38
CA ARG A 485 -6.05 -9.39 1.89
C ARG A 485 -5.06 -10.05 0.95
N GLU A 486 -4.42 -11.10 1.42
CA GLU A 486 -3.45 -11.91 0.68
C GLU A 486 -4.22 -12.86 -0.26
N VAL A 487 -4.18 -12.61 -1.57
CA VAL A 487 -4.53 -13.65 -2.53
C VAL A 487 -3.45 -14.72 -2.41
N THR A 488 -3.86 -15.95 -2.12
CA THR A 488 -2.88 -17.04 -1.96
C THR A 488 -2.22 -17.34 -3.30
N SER A 489 -0.93 -17.69 -3.30
CA SER A 489 -0.21 -18.02 -4.55
C SER A 489 -0.85 -19.18 -5.32
N SER A 490 -1.53 -20.11 -4.64
CA SER A 490 -2.28 -21.21 -5.26
C SER A 490 -3.49 -20.74 -6.07
N GLU A 491 -4.23 -19.74 -5.58
CA GLU A 491 -5.35 -19.16 -6.33
C GLU A 491 -4.84 -18.38 -7.55
N LEU A 492 -3.73 -17.66 -7.37
CA LEU A 492 -3.07 -16.91 -8.44
C LEU A 492 -2.60 -17.82 -9.59
N PHE A 493 -1.86 -18.90 -9.27
CA PHE A 493 -1.41 -19.85 -10.29
C PHE A 493 -2.57 -20.62 -10.93
N GLY A 494 -3.59 -20.98 -10.15
CA GLY A 494 -4.81 -21.61 -10.67
C GLY A 494 -5.54 -20.71 -11.66
N ALA A 495 -5.58 -19.40 -11.42
CA ALA A 495 -6.18 -18.44 -12.35
C ALA A 495 -5.41 -18.36 -13.68
N ILE A 496 -4.07 -18.36 -13.66
CA ILE A 496 -3.25 -18.36 -14.89
C ILE A 496 -3.49 -19.63 -15.72
N GLN A 497 -3.50 -20.79 -15.07
CA GLN A 497 -3.77 -22.07 -15.76
C GLN A 497 -5.16 -22.11 -16.41
N LYS A 498 -6.14 -21.42 -15.81
CA LYS A 498 -7.48 -21.26 -16.37
C LYS A 498 -7.58 -20.16 -17.44
N GLY A 499 -6.51 -19.41 -17.72
CA GLY A 499 -6.55 -18.23 -18.58
C GLY A 499 -7.41 -17.11 -17.98
N GLU A 500 -7.50 -17.04 -16.65
CA GLU A 500 -8.19 -15.99 -15.91
C GLU A 500 -7.25 -14.85 -15.51
N LYS A 501 -5.92 -15.08 -15.56
CA LYS A 501 -4.89 -14.06 -15.29
C LYS A 501 -3.76 -14.06 -16.31
N SER A 502 -3.27 -12.88 -16.68
CA SER A 502 -2.11 -12.68 -17.58
C SER A 502 -1.31 -11.42 -17.26
N GLY A 503 -0.07 -11.34 -17.75
CA GLY A 503 0.76 -10.14 -17.62
C GLY A 503 1.97 -10.35 -16.71
N ILE A 504 2.32 -9.33 -15.92
CA ILE A 504 3.57 -9.28 -15.14
C ILE A 504 3.37 -9.80 -13.71
N PHE A 505 4.16 -10.81 -13.34
CA PHE A 505 4.18 -11.44 -12.03
C PHE A 505 5.52 -11.19 -11.33
N ILE A 506 5.47 -10.83 -10.05
CA ILE A 506 6.66 -10.60 -9.22
C ILE A 506 6.60 -11.53 -8.02
N MET A 507 7.59 -12.41 -7.90
CA MET A 507 7.57 -13.53 -6.96
C MET A 507 8.94 -13.72 -6.28
N GLU A 508 8.95 -14.20 -5.05
CA GLU A 508 10.19 -14.54 -4.35
C GLU A 508 10.83 -15.82 -4.91
N LYS A 509 12.13 -15.77 -5.23
CA LYS A 509 12.92 -16.88 -5.81
C LYS A 509 12.88 -18.14 -4.95
N GLU A 510 12.89 -17.97 -3.63
CA GLU A 510 12.78 -19.06 -2.64
C GLU A 510 11.54 -19.94 -2.85
N ARG A 511 10.46 -19.41 -3.44
CA ARG A 511 9.25 -20.22 -3.71
C ARG A 511 9.45 -21.26 -4.80
N PHE A 512 10.43 -21.08 -5.67
CA PHE A 512 10.71 -21.98 -6.80
C PHE A 512 11.95 -22.85 -6.59
N SER A 513 12.60 -22.76 -5.43
CA SER A 513 13.79 -23.57 -5.14
C SER A 513 13.44 -25.06 -5.13
N GLY A 514 13.77 -25.76 -6.21
CA GLY A 514 13.61 -27.21 -6.35
C GLY A 514 12.43 -27.70 -7.20
N GLN A 515 11.52 -26.82 -7.66
CA GLN A 515 10.33 -27.21 -8.44
C GLN A 515 10.27 -26.60 -9.86
N GLY A 516 11.17 -25.67 -10.19
CA GLY A 516 11.15 -24.96 -11.47
C GLY A 516 10.00 -23.95 -11.56
N LEU A 517 9.91 -23.22 -12.68
CA LEU A 517 8.81 -22.30 -12.92
C LEU A 517 7.52 -23.09 -13.27
N PRO A 518 6.34 -22.65 -12.81
CA PRO A 518 5.07 -23.23 -13.21
C PRO A 518 4.89 -23.19 -14.74
N PRO A 519 4.21 -24.18 -15.34
CA PRO A 519 3.84 -24.12 -16.75
C PRO A 519 3.08 -22.82 -17.07
N GLY A 520 3.45 -22.18 -18.18
CA GLY A 520 2.84 -20.91 -18.59
C GLY A 520 3.54 -19.67 -18.04
N MET A 521 4.67 -19.83 -17.35
CA MET A 521 5.49 -18.70 -16.91
C MET A 521 6.82 -18.63 -17.67
N ALA A 522 7.14 -17.45 -18.20
CA ALA A 522 8.45 -17.11 -18.76
C ALA A 522 9.17 -16.14 -17.82
N MET A 523 10.49 -16.29 -17.66
CA MET A 523 11.28 -15.36 -16.84
C MET A 523 11.73 -14.16 -17.68
N LEU A 524 11.41 -12.96 -17.21
CA LEU A 524 11.84 -11.70 -17.83
C LEU A 524 13.10 -11.13 -17.19
N GLY A 525 13.30 -11.38 -15.88
CA GLY A 525 14.47 -10.89 -15.16
C GLY A 525 14.54 -11.38 -13.71
N GLU A 526 15.71 -11.18 -13.10
CA GLU A 526 15.97 -11.45 -11.67
C GLU A 526 16.50 -10.17 -11.01
N PHE A 527 15.88 -9.79 -9.90
CA PHE A 527 16.22 -8.61 -9.11
C PHE A 527 16.41 -9.04 -7.66
N GLY A 528 17.63 -9.47 -7.32
CA GLY A 528 17.93 -10.01 -6.00
C GLY A 528 17.16 -11.31 -5.71
N ASN A 529 16.34 -11.29 -4.65
CA ASN A 529 15.47 -12.42 -4.31
C ASN A 529 14.12 -12.41 -5.06
N LEU A 530 13.89 -11.45 -5.97
CA LEU A 530 12.66 -11.37 -6.74
C LEU A 530 12.87 -11.85 -8.18
N LEU A 531 11.93 -12.66 -8.64
CA LEU A 531 11.79 -13.08 -10.03
C LEU A 531 10.68 -12.27 -10.67
N LEU A 532 10.98 -11.70 -11.83
CA LEU A 532 10.03 -11.06 -12.70
C LEU A 532 9.63 -12.05 -13.79
N LEU A 533 8.36 -12.41 -13.82
CA LEU A 533 7.81 -13.46 -14.68
C LEU A 533 6.67 -12.90 -15.54
N GLN A 534 6.53 -13.43 -16.74
CA GLN A 534 5.38 -13.22 -17.61
C GLN A 534 4.49 -14.46 -17.54
N GLY A 535 3.22 -14.28 -17.17
CA GLY A 535 2.25 -15.37 -17.06
C GLY A 535 1.30 -15.41 -18.25
N ALA A 536 1.19 -16.58 -18.88
CA ALA A 536 0.21 -16.89 -19.92
C ALA A 536 -0.28 -18.34 -19.78
N LYS A 537 -1.43 -18.66 -20.38
CA LYS A 537 -1.94 -20.04 -20.40
C LYS A 537 -1.01 -20.90 -21.26
N PRO A 538 -0.51 -22.06 -20.75
CA PRO A 538 0.47 -22.89 -21.45
C PRO A 538 -0.07 -23.71 -22.63
N GLU A 539 -1.37 -23.62 -22.94
CA GLU A 539 -1.96 -24.39 -24.04
C GLU A 539 -1.46 -23.87 -25.40
N ARG A 540 -1.19 -24.80 -26.33
CA ARG A 540 -0.82 -24.44 -27.70
C ARG A 540 -1.97 -23.68 -28.34
N ILE A 541 -1.63 -22.60 -29.04
CA ILE A 541 -2.57 -21.86 -29.90
C ILE A 541 -3.22 -22.89 -30.85
N PRO A 542 -4.56 -23.00 -30.86
CA PRO A 542 -5.26 -23.92 -31.75
C PRO A 542 -4.90 -23.63 -33.22
N HIS A 543 -4.97 -24.66 -34.06
CA HIS A 543 -4.73 -24.49 -35.49
C HIS A 543 -5.74 -23.54 -36.15
N GLU A 544 -6.98 -23.52 -35.67
CA GLU A 544 -8.04 -22.61 -36.09
C GLU A 544 -8.33 -21.59 -34.98
N THR A 545 -8.29 -20.30 -35.31
CA THR A 545 -8.61 -19.22 -34.37
C THR A 545 -10.10 -18.87 -34.47
N PRO A 546 -10.83 -18.73 -33.36
CA PRO A 546 -12.28 -18.47 -33.39
C PRO A 546 -12.63 -17.01 -33.72
N PHE A 547 -11.63 -16.14 -33.91
CA PHE A 547 -11.78 -14.72 -34.14
C PHE A 547 -10.98 -14.28 -35.37
N HIS A 548 -11.53 -13.31 -36.09
CA HIS A 548 -10.89 -12.64 -37.21
C HIS A 548 -10.86 -11.14 -36.96
N LEU A 549 -9.69 -10.54 -37.12
CA LEU A 549 -9.46 -9.12 -36.92
C LEU A 549 -9.49 -8.39 -38.25
N LYS A 550 -9.97 -7.14 -38.20
CA LYS A 550 -10.05 -6.25 -39.37
C LYS A 550 -9.12 -5.05 -39.23
N ASP A 551 -8.98 -4.58 -38.01
CA ASP A 551 -8.42 -3.27 -37.68
C ASP A 551 -7.13 -3.45 -36.85
N LEU A 552 -6.00 -3.01 -37.38
CA LEU A 552 -4.70 -2.97 -36.68
C LEU A 552 -4.38 -1.52 -36.28
N PHE A 553 -3.86 -1.30 -35.07
CA PHE A 553 -3.39 0.01 -34.63
C PHE A 553 -1.87 0.02 -34.46
N VAL A 554 -1.23 1.03 -35.02
CA VAL A 554 0.21 1.25 -34.95
C VAL A 554 0.47 2.60 -34.32
N LEU A 555 1.08 2.63 -33.14
CA LEU A 555 1.43 3.88 -32.47
C LEU A 555 2.85 4.31 -32.84
N LEU A 556 2.97 5.46 -33.51
CA LEU A 556 4.24 6.09 -33.84
C LEU A 556 4.55 7.21 -32.86
N GLU A 557 5.26 6.89 -31.78
CA GLU A 557 5.70 7.92 -30.83
C GLU A 557 6.77 8.85 -31.42
N ARG A 558 7.59 8.34 -32.35
CA ARG A 558 8.61 9.07 -33.11
C ARG A 558 8.66 8.51 -34.52
N PRO A 559 8.08 9.19 -35.53
CA PRO A 559 8.16 8.75 -36.91
C PRO A 559 9.61 8.88 -37.40
N ASP A 560 10.29 7.74 -37.57
CA ASP A 560 11.60 7.67 -38.23
C ASP A 560 11.58 6.70 -39.42
N PRO A 561 12.45 6.91 -40.44
CA PRO A 561 12.40 6.14 -41.68
C PRO A 561 12.61 4.62 -41.51
N GLN A 562 13.40 4.19 -40.51
CA GLN A 562 13.68 2.78 -40.28
C GLN A 562 12.47 2.06 -39.68
N ILE A 563 11.85 2.66 -38.65
CA ILE A 563 10.64 2.12 -38.04
C ILE A 563 9.50 2.04 -39.06
N ILE A 564 9.35 3.08 -39.90
CA ILE A 564 8.32 3.13 -40.94
C ILE A 564 8.49 2.03 -41.98
N THR A 565 9.72 1.81 -42.47
CA THR A 565 10.01 0.74 -43.44
C THR A 565 9.66 -0.64 -42.86
N ARG A 566 9.97 -0.87 -41.58
CA ARG A 566 9.61 -2.12 -40.88
C ARG A 566 8.09 -2.26 -40.73
N TRP A 567 7.37 -1.19 -40.41
CA TRP A 567 5.91 -1.21 -40.34
C TRP A 567 5.26 -1.55 -41.67
N ILE A 568 5.71 -0.94 -42.76
CA ILE A 568 5.23 -1.24 -44.12
C ILE A 568 5.42 -2.73 -44.43
N THR A 569 6.57 -3.28 -44.05
CA THR A 569 6.88 -4.71 -44.26
C THR A 569 5.90 -5.61 -43.50
N VAL A 570 5.71 -5.36 -42.20
CA VAL A 570 4.79 -6.14 -41.36
C VAL A 570 3.35 -6.02 -41.85
N ILE A 571 2.88 -4.81 -42.19
CA ILE A 571 1.51 -4.58 -42.64
C ILE A 571 1.25 -5.25 -43.99
N THR A 572 2.24 -5.23 -44.90
CA THR A 572 2.14 -5.90 -46.21
C THR A 572 2.07 -7.42 -46.07
N ASP A 573 2.73 -7.97 -45.05
CA ASP A 573 2.78 -9.40 -44.77
C ASP A 573 1.53 -9.89 -44.00
N VAL A 574 1.06 -9.13 -43.01
CA VAL A 574 -0.13 -9.44 -42.19
C VAL A 574 -1.45 -9.12 -42.93
N ARG A 575 -1.45 -8.10 -43.79
CA ARG A 575 -2.60 -7.63 -44.60
C ARG A 575 -3.89 -7.34 -43.81
N PRO A 576 -3.84 -6.48 -42.77
CA PRO A 576 -5.06 -6.01 -42.12
C PRO A 576 -5.93 -5.22 -43.11
N ARG A 577 -7.25 -5.27 -42.94
CA ARG A 577 -8.19 -4.51 -43.78
C ARG A 577 -8.07 -3.00 -43.54
N THR A 578 -7.93 -2.63 -42.28
CA THR A 578 -7.80 -1.24 -41.83
C THR A 578 -6.56 -1.10 -40.95
N VAL A 579 -5.79 -0.03 -41.16
CA VAL A 579 -4.68 0.35 -40.28
C VAL A 579 -4.95 1.74 -39.71
N TYR A 580 -4.95 1.83 -38.38
CA TYR A 580 -4.92 3.10 -37.67
C TYR A 580 -3.47 3.47 -37.37
N ILE A 581 -3.06 4.66 -37.79
CA ILE A 581 -1.75 5.21 -37.46
C ILE A 581 -1.93 6.22 -36.33
N GLY A 582 -1.52 5.85 -35.12
CA GLY A 582 -1.50 6.70 -33.94
C GLY A 582 -0.30 7.62 -33.94
N VAL A 583 -0.51 8.92 -33.71
CA VAL A 583 0.55 9.92 -33.55
C VAL A 583 0.22 10.88 -32.42
N ARG A 584 1.24 11.57 -31.91
CA ARG A 584 1.02 12.72 -31.02
C ARG A 584 0.45 13.89 -31.81
N GLN A 585 -0.37 14.70 -31.15
CA GLN A 585 -0.99 15.89 -31.74
C GLN A 585 0.00 16.81 -32.48
N LYS A 586 1.21 16.99 -31.96
CA LYS A 586 2.26 17.83 -32.60
C LYS A 586 2.84 17.23 -33.89
N ASP A 587 2.71 15.91 -34.07
CA ASP A 587 3.36 15.15 -35.15
C ASP A 587 2.40 14.87 -36.32
N ILE A 588 1.16 15.37 -36.29
CA ILE A 588 0.16 15.22 -37.37
C ILE A 588 0.70 15.71 -38.74
N LYS A 589 1.60 16.69 -38.74
CA LYS A 589 2.18 17.28 -39.96
C LYS A 589 3.55 16.69 -40.33
N ASN A 590 3.96 15.58 -39.71
CA ASN A 590 5.25 14.97 -39.99
C ASN A 590 5.28 14.39 -41.43
N PRO A 591 6.28 14.70 -42.27
CA PRO A 591 6.33 14.21 -43.64
C PRO A 591 6.44 12.67 -43.74
N GLU A 592 7.07 12.03 -42.77
CA GLU A 592 7.20 10.57 -42.74
C GLU A 592 5.86 9.89 -42.43
N LEU A 593 4.93 10.57 -41.73
CA LEU A 593 3.56 10.10 -41.57
C LEU A 593 2.83 10.07 -42.92
N GLN A 594 2.96 11.13 -43.72
CA GLN A 594 2.35 11.16 -45.06
C GLN A 594 2.92 10.05 -45.95
N ARG A 595 4.24 9.82 -45.90
CA ARG A 595 4.88 8.72 -46.61
C ARG A 595 4.28 7.36 -46.25
N LEU A 596 4.12 7.08 -44.95
CA LEU A 596 3.50 5.82 -44.50
C LEU A 596 2.06 5.70 -44.99
N ILE A 597 1.28 6.78 -44.95
CA ILE A 597 -0.11 6.81 -45.46
C ILE A 597 -0.13 6.51 -46.97
N ASP A 598 0.72 7.18 -47.74
CA ASP A 598 0.78 7.03 -49.20
C ASP A 598 1.19 5.61 -49.62
N GLU A 599 2.12 4.99 -48.89
CA GLU A 599 2.58 3.62 -49.16
C GLU A 599 1.54 2.55 -48.75
N LEU A 600 0.73 2.81 -47.72
CA LEU A 600 -0.27 1.85 -47.22
C LEU A 600 -1.65 1.97 -47.87
N THR A 601 -2.03 3.16 -48.34
CA THR A 601 -3.34 3.42 -48.97
C THR A 601 -3.67 2.48 -50.14
N PRO A 602 -2.70 2.08 -51.00
CA PRO A 602 -2.95 1.09 -52.05
C PRO A 602 -3.22 -0.34 -51.53
N ILE A 603 -2.86 -0.63 -50.28
CA ILE A 603 -2.86 -1.97 -49.68
C ILE A 603 -4.07 -2.15 -48.75
N CYS A 604 -4.42 -1.13 -47.97
CA CYS A 604 -5.44 -1.18 -46.93
C CYS A 604 -6.09 0.20 -46.68
N GLU A 605 -7.20 0.22 -45.94
CA GLU A 605 -7.81 1.48 -45.49
C GLU A 605 -6.97 2.10 -44.37
N VAL A 606 -6.50 3.34 -44.53
CA VAL A 606 -5.69 4.03 -43.54
C VAL A 606 -6.52 5.05 -42.76
N ARG A 607 -6.44 5.01 -41.44
CA ARG A 607 -7.13 5.91 -40.50
C ARG A 607 -6.12 6.56 -39.56
N LEU A 608 -6.46 7.73 -39.01
CA LEU A 608 -5.55 8.49 -38.15
C LEU A 608 -6.01 8.44 -36.69
N GLY A 609 -5.11 8.07 -35.78
CA GLY A 609 -5.27 8.24 -34.33
C GLY A 609 -4.43 9.40 -33.84
N VAL A 610 -5.00 10.26 -33.00
CA VAL A 610 -4.33 11.44 -32.44
C VAL A 610 -4.37 11.37 -30.92
N ILE A 611 -3.20 11.29 -30.30
CA ILE A 611 -3.05 11.45 -28.85
C ILE A 611 -3.19 12.93 -28.51
N VAL A 612 -4.24 13.27 -27.77
CA VAL A 612 -4.58 14.65 -27.41
C VAL A 612 -3.75 15.09 -26.20
N GLU A 613 -2.71 15.88 -26.46
CA GLU A 613 -1.87 16.45 -25.42
C GLU A 613 -2.55 17.72 -24.83
N ASP A 614 -3.19 18.54 -25.68
CA ASP A 614 -3.89 19.79 -25.32
C ASP A 614 -5.33 19.84 -25.91
N GLN A 615 -6.28 20.41 -25.17
CA GLN A 615 -7.70 20.54 -25.56
C GLN A 615 -7.95 21.55 -26.69
N THR A 616 -6.95 22.30 -27.15
CA THR A 616 -7.12 23.31 -28.21
C THR A 616 -7.06 22.77 -29.64
N ILE A 617 -7.46 21.52 -29.88
CA ILE A 617 -7.50 20.96 -31.24
C ILE A 617 -8.61 21.68 -32.04
N GLN A 618 -8.23 22.74 -32.76
CA GLN A 618 -9.11 23.47 -33.67
C GLN A 618 -8.53 23.42 -35.08
N ASN A 619 -9.39 23.27 -36.09
CA ASN A 619 -9.03 23.27 -37.52
C ASN A 619 -8.01 22.16 -37.90
N ILE A 620 -8.34 20.90 -37.60
CA ILE A 620 -7.51 19.76 -37.97
C ILE A 620 -7.45 19.65 -39.50
N VAL A 621 -6.29 19.95 -40.08
CA VAL A 621 -6.01 19.62 -41.48
C VAL A 621 -5.50 18.19 -41.51
N LEU A 622 -6.36 17.27 -41.97
CA LEU A 622 -6.00 15.86 -42.09
C LEU A 622 -5.06 15.63 -43.28
N PRO A 623 -4.10 14.69 -43.15
CA PRO A 623 -3.34 14.15 -44.29
C PRO A 623 -4.27 13.70 -45.42
N SER A 624 -3.82 13.83 -46.67
CA SER A 624 -4.60 13.38 -47.82
C SER A 624 -4.83 11.86 -47.75
N GLY A 625 -6.05 11.43 -48.02
CA GLY A 625 -6.44 10.01 -48.01
C GLY A 625 -7.10 9.54 -46.71
N ILE A 626 -7.05 10.32 -45.63
CA ILE A 626 -7.66 9.97 -44.34
C ILE A 626 -9.15 10.31 -44.31
N THR A 627 -9.98 9.32 -43.99
CA THR A 627 -11.45 9.45 -43.90
C THR A 627 -11.98 9.24 -42.47
N SER A 628 -11.12 8.88 -41.53
CA SER A 628 -11.47 8.71 -40.11
C SER A 628 -10.39 9.29 -39.21
N ILE A 629 -10.81 10.00 -38.16
CA ILE A 629 -9.97 10.49 -37.09
C ILE A 629 -10.43 9.93 -35.75
N ARG A 630 -9.48 9.39 -34.98
CA ARG A 630 -9.67 8.95 -33.61
C ARG A 630 -8.95 9.88 -32.65
N LEU A 631 -9.64 10.43 -31.66
CA LEU A 631 -9.03 11.20 -30.59
C LEU A 631 -8.80 10.32 -29.37
N MET A 632 -7.54 10.11 -28.99
CA MET A 632 -7.15 9.32 -27.81
C MET A 632 -6.91 10.27 -26.64
N MET A 633 -7.71 10.15 -25.58
CA MET A 633 -7.61 11.05 -24.44
C MET A 633 -8.02 10.41 -23.10
N PRO A 634 -7.44 10.88 -21.98
CA PRO A 634 -7.93 10.59 -20.63
C PRO A 634 -9.40 10.98 -20.44
N GLN A 635 -10.10 10.27 -19.55
CA GLN A 635 -11.54 10.45 -19.29
C GLN A 635 -11.93 11.86 -18.86
N ASP A 636 -11.09 12.51 -18.04
CA ASP A 636 -11.30 13.85 -17.50
C ASP A 636 -11.20 14.95 -18.58
N LYS A 637 -10.50 14.67 -19.69
CA LYS A 637 -10.42 15.58 -20.84
C LYS A 637 -11.60 15.45 -21.80
N ILE A 638 -12.43 14.40 -21.67
CA ILE A 638 -13.62 14.23 -22.49
C ILE A 638 -14.72 15.15 -21.95
N SER A 639 -15.18 16.08 -22.78
CA SER A 639 -16.34 16.91 -22.48
C SER A 639 -17.20 17.07 -23.72
N PHE A 640 -18.51 17.25 -23.52
CA PHE A 640 -19.45 17.45 -24.62
C PHE A 640 -19.02 18.64 -25.50
N THR A 641 -18.70 19.77 -24.87
CA THR A 641 -18.32 21.01 -25.56
C THR A 641 -17.05 20.86 -26.39
N PHE A 642 -16.05 20.13 -25.88
CA PHE A 642 -14.83 19.84 -26.64
C PHE A 642 -15.12 18.96 -27.86
N ILE A 643 -15.83 17.84 -27.68
CA ILE A 643 -16.13 16.91 -28.77
C ILE A 643 -17.04 17.55 -29.83
N GLU A 644 -18.02 18.35 -29.41
CA GLU A 644 -18.88 19.13 -30.32
C GLU A 644 -18.06 20.13 -31.15
N SER A 645 -17.12 20.84 -30.51
CA SER A 645 -16.23 21.76 -31.22
C SER A 645 -15.40 21.03 -32.29
N VAL A 646 -14.86 19.84 -31.97
CA VAL A 646 -14.11 19.06 -32.96
C VAL A 646 -15.03 18.59 -34.08
N ARG A 647 -16.20 18.02 -33.76
CA ARG A 647 -17.17 17.53 -34.74
C ARG A 647 -17.60 18.63 -35.71
N ASN A 648 -17.83 19.84 -35.23
CA ASN A 648 -18.21 21.00 -36.05
C ASN A 648 -17.08 21.50 -36.95
N SER A 649 -15.82 21.23 -36.59
CA SER A 649 -14.64 21.59 -37.40
C SER A 649 -14.31 20.59 -38.51
N LEU A 650 -14.88 19.38 -38.45
CA LEU A 650 -14.61 18.29 -39.39
C LEU A 650 -15.71 18.20 -40.46
N ASP A 651 -15.34 17.91 -41.70
CA ASP A 651 -16.30 17.55 -42.76
C ASP A 651 -17.21 16.41 -42.27
N SER A 652 -18.52 16.54 -42.48
CA SER A 652 -19.55 15.54 -42.17
C SER A 652 -19.24 14.11 -42.66
N LYS A 653 -18.41 13.96 -43.70
CA LYS A 653 -17.98 12.66 -44.24
C LYS A 653 -16.85 11.99 -43.45
N ILE A 654 -16.12 12.76 -42.64
CA ILE A 654 -15.03 12.23 -41.81
C ILE A 654 -15.65 11.52 -40.60
N THR A 655 -15.29 10.26 -40.41
CA THR A 655 -15.66 9.49 -39.20
C THR A 655 -14.90 10.05 -38.00
N LEU A 656 -15.60 10.32 -36.89
CA LEU A 656 -15.01 10.76 -35.63
C LEU A 656 -15.14 9.66 -34.58
N GLU A 657 -14.00 9.23 -34.05
CA GLU A 657 -13.93 8.22 -32.98
C GLU A 657 -13.27 8.82 -31.74
N ILE A 658 -13.64 8.33 -30.55
CA ILE A 658 -12.96 8.68 -29.29
C ILE A 658 -12.37 7.41 -28.70
N ALA A 659 -11.08 7.43 -28.38
CA ALA A 659 -10.43 6.41 -27.56
C ALA A 659 -10.32 6.89 -26.11
N VAL A 660 -10.90 6.14 -25.18
CA VAL A 660 -10.93 6.45 -23.75
C VAL A 660 -9.79 5.72 -23.04
N LEU A 661 -8.86 6.50 -22.47
CA LEU A 661 -7.72 6.00 -21.68
C LEU A 661 -8.05 5.93 -20.18
N GLY A 662 -7.31 5.12 -19.41
CA GLY A 662 -7.39 5.06 -17.95
C GLY A 662 -8.37 4.02 -17.37
N SER A 663 -8.90 4.27 -16.17
CA SER A 663 -9.74 3.34 -15.37
C SER A 663 -11.00 2.80 -16.07
N PRO A 664 -11.63 1.70 -15.61
CA PRO A 664 -12.93 1.28 -16.13
C PRO A 664 -13.98 2.40 -16.10
N ILE A 665 -14.64 2.64 -17.24
CA ILE A 665 -15.66 3.68 -17.43
C ILE A 665 -16.85 3.45 -16.50
N SER A 666 -17.25 2.19 -16.33
CA SER A 666 -18.48 1.81 -15.61
C SER A 666 -18.48 2.20 -14.12
N GLU A 667 -17.33 2.57 -13.56
CA GLU A 667 -17.18 2.94 -12.15
C GLU A 667 -17.31 4.46 -11.93
N ASN A 668 -17.19 5.28 -12.97
CA ASN A 668 -17.29 6.72 -12.88
C ASN A 668 -18.60 7.22 -13.52
N ARG A 669 -19.59 7.51 -12.67
CA ARG A 669 -20.91 7.99 -13.10
C ARG A 669 -20.82 9.25 -13.98
N LYS A 670 -19.92 10.19 -13.65
CA LYS A 670 -19.73 11.42 -14.44
C LYS A 670 -19.17 11.11 -15.83
N THR A 671 -18.20 10.19 -15.92
CA THR A 671 -17.68 9.72 -17.22
C THR A 671 -18.77 9.05 -18.04
N VAL A 672 -19.57 8.16 -17.43
CA VAL A 672 -20.68 7.49 -18.11
C VAL A 672 -21.68 8.52 -18.66
N GLU A 673 -22.13 9.46 -17.83
CA GLU A 673 -23.05 10.51 -18.24
C GLU A 673 -22.47 11.37 -19.38
N THR A 674 -21.18 11.70 -19.32
CA THR A 674 -20.49 12.48 -20.36
C THR A 674 -20.38 11.69 -21.67
N LEU A 675 -20.02 10.41 -21.60
CA LEU A 675 -19.93 9.53 -22.78
C LEU A 675 -21.29 9.36 -23.46
N LEU A 676 -22.36 9.19 -22.68
CA LEU A 676 -23.71 9.12 -23.20
C LEU A 676 -24.13 10.42 -23.92
N GLN A 677 -23.67 11.58 -23.46
CA GLN A 677 -23.93 12.87 -24.13
C GLN A 677 -23.16 13.03 -25.45
N VAL A 678 -21.92 12.50 -25.54
CA VAL A 678 -21.12 12.60 -26.77
C VAL A 678 -21.43 11.50 -27.79
N LEU A 679 -22.11 10.41 -27.40
CA LEU A 679 -22.51 9.31 -28.29
C LEU A 679 -23.15 9.76 -29.62
N PRO A 680 -24.01 10.80 -29.69
CA PRO A 680 -24.58 11.27 -30.96
C PRO A 680 -23.57 11.96 -31.88
N LEU A 681 -22.45 12.47 -31.33
CA LEU A 681 -21.45 13.25 -32.06
C LEU A 681 -20.32 12.39 -32.64
N VAL A 682 -20.24 11.12 -32.23
CA VAL A 682 -19.15 10.20 -32.59
C VAL A 682 -19.68 8.91 -33.20
N ASP A 683 -18.88 8.31 -34.07
CA ASP A 683 -19.22 7.09 -34.76
C ASP A 683 -18.86 5.85 -33.93
N ARG A 684 -17.77 5.93 -33.16
CA ARG A 684 -17.28 4.84 -32.29
C ARG A 684 -16.69 5.39 -31.00
N ILE A 685 -16.87 4.63 -29.92
CA ILE A 685 -16.15 4.79 -28.66
C ILE A 685 -15.25 3.57 -28.50
N VAL A 686 -13.96 3.84 -28.49
CA VAL A 686 -12.91 2.84 -28.39
C VAL A 686 -12.41 2.80 -26.96
N ARG A 687 -12.50 1.64 -26.33
CA ARG A 687 -11.97 1.41 -25.01
C ARG A 687 -10.54 0.91 -25.13
N HIS A 688 -9.59 1.73 -24.70
CA HIS A 688 -8.19 1.36 -24.62
C HIS A 688 -7.93 0.56 -23.34
N VAL A 689 -7.32 -0.63 -23.45
CA VAL A 689 -7.05 -1.51 -22.31
C VAL A 689 -5.59 -1.99 -22.33
N PRO A 690 -4.97 -2.18 -21.15
CA PRO A 690 -3.69 -2.87 -21.05
C PRO A 690 -3.84 -4.34 -21.47
N PRO A 691 -2.73 -5.07 -21.73
CA PRO A 691 -2.76 -6.45 -22.17
C PRO A 691 -2.93 -7.38 -20.95
N ASN A 692 -4.08 -7.24 -20.28
CA ASN A 692 -4.49 -7.99 -19.11
C ASN A 692 -5.92 -8.54 -19.29
N VAL A 693 -6.10 -9.86 -19.11
CA VAL A 693 -7.39 -10.54 -19.32
C VAL A 693 -8.46 -10.05 -18.35
N GLU A 694 -8.12 -9.79 -17.09
CA GLU A 694 -9.06 -9.33 -16.07
C GLU A 694 -9.61 -7.94 -16.41
N PHE A 695 -8.74 -7.04 -16.89
CA PHE A 695 -9.13 -5.70 -17.31
C PHE A 695 -10.07 -5.77 -18.51
N ILE A 696 -9.73 -6.60 -19.51
CA ILE A 696 -10.60 -6.85 -20.67
C ILE A 696 -11.99 -7.27 -20.22
N ARG A 697 -12.10 -8.28 -19.33
CA ARG A 697 -13.40 -8.82 -18.88
C ARG A 697 -14.31 -7.78 -18.24
N ILE A 698 -13.76 -6.79 -17.53
CA ILE A 698 -14.57 -5.75 -16.88
C ILE A 698 -15.23 -4.81 -17.90
N THR A 699 -14.63 -4.66 -19.08
CA THR A 699 -15.22 -3.87 -20.15
C THR A 699 -16.54 -4.44 -20.68
N GLN A 700 -16.94 -5.65 -20.30
CA GLN A 700 -18.24 -6.21 -20.64
C GLN A 700 -19.41 -5.31 -20.21
N LYS A 701 -19.31 -4.67 -19.03
CA LYS A 701 -20.32 -3.70 -18.59
C LYS A 701 -20.34 -2.44 -19.46
N GLU A 702 -19.17 -2.01 -19.92
CA GLU A 702 -19.02 -0.85 -20.80
C GLU A 702 -19.59 -1.14 -22.19
N HIS A 703 -19.36 -2.36 -22.71
CA HIS A 703 -20.00 -2.82 -23.94
C HIS A 703 -21.52 -2.84 -23.81
N GLN A 704 -22.07 -3.33 -22.69
CA GLN A 704 -23.52 -3.30 -22.44
C GLN A 704 -24.09 -1.87 -22.40
N LEU A 705 -23.31 -0.90 -21.90
CA LEU A 705 -23.72 0.50 -21.83
C LEU A 705 -23.63 1.23 -23.18
N LEU A 706 -22.57 0.98 -23.94
CA LEU A 706 -22.25 1.71 -25.18
C LEU A 706 -22.76 1.01 -26.44
N GLY A 707 -23.19 -0.24 -26.33
CA GLY A 707 -23.82 -1.03 -27.39
C GLY A 707 -22.93 -1.17 -28.62
N GLU A 708 -23.52 -0.99 -29.80
CA GLU A 708 -22.84 -1.21 -31.08
C GLU A 708 -21.68 -0.24 -31.35
N LYS A 709 -21.62 0.91 -30.69
CA LYS A 709 -20.53 1.88 -30.87
C LYS A 709 -19.26 1.50 -30.11
N PHE A 710 -19.32 0.49 -29.24
CA PHE A 710 -18.19 0.01 -28.46
C PHE A 710 -17.18 -0.75 -29.35
N VAL A 711 -15.90 -0.42 -29.17
CA VAL A 711 -14.77 -1.12 -29.77
C VAL A 711 -13.72 -1.32 -28.68
N LEU A 712 -13.08 -2.48 -28.65
CA LEU A 712 -12.02 -2.78 -27.68
C LEU A 712 -10.65 -2.68 -28.36
N GLN A 713 -9.74 -1.87 -27.80
CA GLN A 713 -8.38 -1.70 -28.28
C GLN A 713 -7.39 -2.16 -27.21
N ILE A 714 -6.59 -3.18 -27.52
CA ILE A 714 -5.63 -3.80 -26.60
C ILE A 714 -4.23 -3.26 -26.89
N ASP A 715 -3.66 -2.49 -25.97
CA ASP A 715 -2.26 -2.03 -26.04
C ASP A 715 -1.34 -3.17 -25.62
N THR A 716 -0.53 -3.70 -26.54
CA THR A 716 0.38 -4.81 -26.23
C THR A 716 1.75 -4.35 -25.73
N TYR A 717 1.92 -3.06 -25.40
CA TYR A 717 3.22 -2.52 -25.05
C TYR A 717 3.83 -3.11 -23.76
N ARG A 718 5.08 -3.59 -23.90
CA ARG A 718 5.90 -4.22 -22.86
C ARG A 718 7.35 -3.72 -22.88
N GLY A 719 7.56 -2.44 -23.21
CA GLY A 719 8.90 -1.87 -23.30
C GLY A 719 9.72 -2.49 -24.44
N GLN A 720 10.82 -3.15 -24.06
CA GLN A 720 11.69 -3.88 -25.00
C GLN A 720 11.20 -5.29 -25.32
N PHE A 721 10.24 -5.83 -24.55
CA PHE A 721 9.74 -7.17 -24.74
C PHE A 721 8.57 -7.17 -25.70
N GLU A 722 8.52 -8.20 -26.54
CA GLU A 722 7.38 -8.45 -27.42
C GLU A 722 6.35 -9.31 -26.67
N VAL A 723 5.06 -9.09 -26.93
CA VAL A 723 3.99 -9.93 -26.36
C VAL A 723 4.15 -11.36 -26.87
N ALA A 724 4.05 -12.34 -25.97
CA ALA A 724 4.11 -13.73 -26.38
C ALA A 724 2.87 -14.09 -27.23
N PRO A 725 3.00 -14.90 -28.30
CA PRO A 725 1.87 -15.32 -29.12
C PRO A 725 0.73 -15.95 -28.31
N GLU A 726 1.06 -16.75 -27.29
CA GLU A 726 0.10 -17.40 -26.40
C GLU A 726 -0.66 -16.36 -25.55
N GLU A 727 0.03 -15.33 -25.06
CA GLU A 727 -0.61 -14.23 -24.33
C GLU A 727 -1.54 -13.43 -25.25
N LEU A 728 -1.09 -13.07 -26.45
CA LEU A 728 -1.93 -12.36 -27.41
C LEU A 728 -3.19 -13.17 -27.75
N TYR A 729 -3.04 -14.47 -27.99
CA TYR A 729 -4.18 -15.36 -28.23
C TYR A 729 -5.19 -15.35 -27.07
N MET A 730 -4.71 -15.42 -25.82
CA MET A 730 -5.59 -15.33 -24.65
C MET A 730 -6.31 -13.99 -24.55
N LEU A 731 -5.62 -12.88 -24.79
CA LEU A 731 -6.19 -11.54 -24.75
C LEU A 731 -7.29 -11.40 -25.80
N LEU A 732 -7.04 -11.89 -27.02
CA LEU A 732 -8.01 -11.92 -28.10
C LEU A 732 -9.21 -12.82 -27.79
N GLN A 733 -8.98 -13.97 -27.17
CA GLN A 733 -10.06 -14.87 -26.75
C GLN A 733 -10.95 -14.19 -25.69
N ALA A 734 -10.36 -13.53 -24.70
CA ALA A 734 -11.10 -12.79 -23.68
C ALA A 734 -11.88 -11.61 -24.29
N ALA A 735 -11.26 -10.88 -25.22
CA ALA A 735 -11.88 -9.79 -25.94
C ALA A 735 -13.06 -10.24 -26.81
N HIS A 736 -12.91 -11.36 -27.52
CA HIS A 736 -13.92 -11.91 -28.41
C HIS A 736 -15.19 -12.39 -27.68
N GLN A 737 -15.08 -12.74 -26.40
CA GLN A 737 -16.24 -13.03 -25.55
C GLN A 737 -17.09 -11.77 -25.26
N ILE A 738 -16.53 -10.58 -25.49
CA ILE A 738 -17.19 -9.29 -25.22
C ILE A 738 -17.66 -8.64 -26.52
N THR A 739 -16.79 -8.56 -27.53
CA THR A 739 -17.10 -7.90 -28.80
C THR A 739 -16.30 -8.52 -29.95
N ASP A 740 -16.86 -8.46 -31.16
CA ASP A 740 -16.18 -8.78 -32.41
C ASP A 740 -15.35 -7.59 -32.96
N LYS A 741 -15.53 -6.39 -32.40
CA LYS A 741 -14.81 -5.16 -32.79
C LYS A 741 -13.56 -4.98 -31.93
N ILE A 742 -12.54 -5.76 -32.26
CA ILE A 742 -11.26 -5.81 -31.55
C ILE A 742 -10.17 -5.15 -32.40
N ILE A 743 -9.33 -4.35 -31.75
CA ILE A 743 -8.16 -3.71 -32.33
C ILE A 743 -6.95 -4.10 -31.48
N ILE A 744 -5.88 -4.56 -32.13
CA ILE A 744 -4.59 -4.74 -31.46
C ILE A 744 -3.74 -3.50 -31.73
N GLU A 745 -3.16 -2.93 -30.68
CA GLU A 745 -2.21 -1.84 -30.75
C GLU A 745 -0.78 -2.31 -30.49
N PHE A 746 0.12 -1.93 -31.38
CA PHE A 746 1.55 -2.12 -31.23
C PHE A 746 2.30 -0.78 -31.35
N ARG A 747 3.33 -0.60 -30.51
CA ARG A 747 4.26 0.54 -30.60
C ARG A 747 5.50 0.25 -31.46
N TYR A 748 5.90 -1.02 -31.53
CA TYR A 748 7.02 -1.48 -32.34
C TYR A 748 6.58 -2.58 -33.30
N PRO A 749 7.15 -2.64 -34.52
CA PRO A 749 6.83 -3.70 -35.48
C PRO A 749 7.16 -5.07 -34.89
N PRO A 750 6.18 -6.00 -34.86
CA PRO A 750 6.44 -7.37 -34.48
C PRO A 750 7.61 -7.99 -35.23
N ALA A 751 8.46 -8.73 -34.53
CA ALA A 751 9.71 -9.26 -35.07
C ALA A 751 9.81 -10.78 -34.94
N THR A 752 9.14 -11.40 -33.98
CA THR A 752 9.16 -12.86 -33.83
C THR A 752 8.33 -13.55 -34.92
N PRO A 753 8.88 -14.59 -35.58
CA PRO A 753 8.14 -15.35 -36.59
C PRO A 753 6.84 -15.93 -36.06
N GLU A 754 6.82 -16.41 -34.82
CA GLU A 754 5.65 -17.02 -34.19
C GLU A 754 4.51 -16.02 -34.00
N LEU A 755 4.83 -14.77 -33.64
CA LEU A 755 3.83 -13.71 -33.49
C LEU A 755 3.32 -13.26 -34.87
N LEU A 756 4.21 -13.11 -35.85
CA LEU A 756 3.82 -12.77 -37.21
C LEU A 756 2.91 -13.84 -37.83
N ASP A 757 3.20 -15.12 -37.60
CA ASP A 757 2.36 -16.23 -38.05
C ASP A 757 0.98 -16.22 -37.38
N LEU A 758 0.91 -15.88 -36.08
CA LEU A 758 -0.37 -15.68 -35.41
C LEU A 758 -1.15 -14.50 -36.01
N LEU A 759 -0.48 -13.36 -36.23
CA LEU A 759 -1.09 -12.17 -36.83
C LEU A 759 -1.65 -12.47 -38.22
N LYS A 760 -0.89 -13.16 -39.08
CA LYS A 760 -1.37 -13.62 -40.39
C LYS A 760 -2.63 -14.47 -40.28
N LYS A 761 -2.69 -15.39 -39.32
CA LYS A 761 -3.87 -16.24 -39.12
C LYS A 761 -5.09 -15.44 -38.70
N VAL A 762 -4.95 -14.51 -37.75
CA VAL A 762 -6.09 -13.74 -37.24
C VAL A 762 -6.56 -12.65 -38.22
N TYR A 763 -5.70 -12.16 -39.12
CA TYR A 763 -6.06 -11.21 -40.17
C TYR A 763 -6.36 -11.86 -41.53
N ALA A 764 -6.14 -13.18 -41.69
CA ALA A 764 -6.55 -13.91 -42.88
C ALA A 764 -8.08 -13.92 -42.97
N VAL A 765 -8.60 -13.32 -44.05
CA VAL A 765 -10.02 -13.26 -44.41
C VAL A 765 -10.19 -13.72 -45.85
#